data_AF-A0A0R3X5C3-F1
#
_entry.id   AF-A0A0R3X5C3-F1
#
_cell.length_a   1.000
_cell.length_b   1.000
_cell.length_c   1.000
_cell.angle_alpha   90.00
_cell.angle_beta   90.00
_cell.angle_gamma   90.00
#
_symmetry.space_group_name_H-M   'P 1'
#
loop_
_entity.id
_entity.type
_entity.pdbx_description
1 polymer ?
#
loop_
_entity_poly.entity_id
_entity_poly.type
_entity_poly.pdbx_seq_one_letter_code
_entity_poly.pdbx_strand_id
1 'polypeptide(L)'
;MLLSRSVLPFSRLTLVYRFYQPFRGKKYHYALEPKILPPGTRLDINDPLLYKTVEPISKWRHSGKNWDPIVSKMMGMMLYDGDRETAREVMRKTFAEIKFIQMGKRKKLVGAEFDAVEVNPIKIINQAVTNCSPLLVLHSVRRGGFIYKVPAPPQNETVSRHMAIRWILEAARNKDKNMRIWVSLAHELINAANNEGCGALSWASQVWRYRHHASIISEESTRKVRNVGLIAHIDAGKTTTTEQMLFLAGRTRAVGEVDRGDTVTDYLAEERERGISIMSAAACLTWRQHDIHLIDTPGHVDFTFEVERGLTAVDSALVIIDACKGVETQTRTVWSQADRYQLPRLVFVNKMDRPMANFNNCLLSLHHRFGGPFFPLQMPVCIGKDRFVGVVWPTTPRQDSRCFSQKDLLKFLASKELRKSEELSGISFAAVLPLALKARGQLLASLAELDDAFANEYLLLDTPESLLPADVVHDCVKRVTISSRGFPVLLGSSRRNVGIQPILDGIVDYLPDPSQRPLPPHVASVLSRVQRSTPSESQSSPILLTFKIIFDPQRGPLSLTRVYSGYVRSCMQIRNWTRHDLDDASLVEKIGTLLQLTGDTYEIVDCAGPGNIVALSGLQSTRTGDILGPVISSSPDSEVDERMDADVDDAFIPQPVVHAALEPKSSSTLRNLEHALQCMQREDPSFKATFDKETGQWVVAGMGDLHLEVILSRLRREYRLEVNMGSLLISHREMPEAGHECCGTAVSTGMIGGRQRTIFVELDVFSDGQTNASSRLRVIFVKGWNLEGQKGGGGSGDTDHSAAIQHKVMMCVRQGCEVALATGGPSLRSPVLGVGVRIRRVGQLASAPVDNSFIESNLTRLQVPLASQSFAPFAALLRSTVMKAQTKALASLPGWRIMEPVMTVEIQIPVDDGKVLNQLSLIPGTYPSETVANELCNESHMLEAMGAFFTMNTRINVSDLTMVGGLFCYVISLLNSGSQDASLAPFLGELARRRGEVETVEVAEHDGYGGNKYLLRAFAPLAELTGFSAAVRSLSSGRADIVLRFSRFQPVST
;
A
#
# COMPACT_ATOMS: atom_id res chain seq x y z
N MET A 1 -66.16 59.42 13.38
CA MET A 1 -65.35 60.64 13.64
C MET A 1 -64.46 60.39 14.85
N LEU A 2 -63.15 60.58 14.63
CA LEU A 2 -62.11 61.00 15.58
C LEU A 2 -61.62 60.04 16.70
N LEU A 3 -60.45 59.45 16.41
CA LEU A 3 -59.16 59.59 17.13
C LEU A 3 -58.97 59.01 18.55
N SER A 4 -58.24 57.89 18.57
CA SER A 4 -56.87 57.69 19.12
C SER A 4 -56.51 58.05 20.57
N ARG A 5 -55.87 57.04 21.21
CA ARG A 5 -54.77 57.10 22.23
C ARG A 5 -55.14 57.72 23.59
N SER A 6 -54.71 57.22 24.76
CA SER A 6 -53.85 56.11 25.15
C SER A 6 -53.78 56.07 26.69
N VAL A 7 -53.45 54.89 27.24
CA VAL A 7 -52.91 54.62 28.60
C VAL A 7 -53.89 54.69 29.78
N LEU A 8 -54.19 53.51 30.34
CA LEU A 8 -54.44 53.34 31.77
C LEU A 8 -53.70 52.08 32.27
N PRO A 9 -52.91 52.16 33.36
CA PRO A 9 -52.39 51.01 34.07
C PRO A 9 -53.38 50.62 35.17
N PHE A 10 -53.74 49.34 35.33
CA PHE A 10 -54.35 48.92 36.59
C PHE A 10 -54.00 47.48 36.97
N SER A 11 -53.40 47.45 38.16
CA SER A 11 -53.21 46.39 39.14
C SER A 11 -54.41 45.47 39.36
N ARG A 12 -54.06 44.25 39.79
CA ARG A 12 -54.84 43.22 40.52
C ARG A 12 -56.28 43.60 40.91
N LEU A 13 -57.24 42.74 40.54
CA LEU A 13 -58.10 41.99 41.47
C LEU A 13 -58.95 40.95 40.72
N THR A 14 -58.85 39.72 41.24
CA THR A 14 -59.80 38.60 41.22
C THR A 14 -61.18 38.81 40.60
N LEU A 15 -61.57 37.90 39.70
CA LEU A 15 -62.91 37.32 39.74
C LEU A 15 -62.90 35.83 39.42
N VAL A 16 -63.56 35.13 40.34
CA VAL A 16 -63.71 33.68 40.50
C VAL A 16 -64.62 33.13 39.41
N TYR A 17 -64.19 32.09 38.68
CA TYR A 17 -65.12 31.15 38.04
C TYR A 17 -65.15 29.86 38.87
N ARG A 18 -66.30 29.63 39.53
CA ARG A 18 -66.64 28.35 40.18
C ARG A 18 -66.75 27.28 39.09
N PHE A 19 -65.94 26.23 39.17
CA PHE A 19 -66.19 24.99 38.45
C PHE A 19 -67.27 24.18 39.19
N TYR A 20 -68.33 23.82 38.47
CA TYR A 20 -69.22 22.72 38.85
C TYR A 20 -68.41 21.43 38.88
N GLN A 21 -68.37 20.74 40.02
CA GLN A 21 -67.90 19.36 40.09
C GLN A 21 -68.89 18.43 39.36
N PRO A 22 -68.46 17.59 38.41
CA PRO A 22 -69.24 16.44 38.01
C PRO A 22 -68.84 15.23 38.85
N PHE A 23 -69.82 14.75 39.62
CA PHE A 23 -70.09 13.37 40.04
C PHE A 23 -68.93 12.44 40.45
N ARG A 24 -68.98 12.04 41.72
CA ARG A 24 -68.34 10.85 42.29
C ARG A 24 -68.67 9.60 41.46
N GLY A 25 -67.68 9.09 40.72
CA GLY A 25 -67.79 7.80 40.03
C GLY A 25 -66.53 7.41 39.26
N LYS A 26 -65.64 6.67 39.91
CA LYS A 26 -64.57 5.80 39.34
C LYS A 26 -64.08 6.14 37.91
N LYS A 27 -63.28 7.21 37.73
CA LYS A 27 -62.38 7.40 36.58
C LYS A 27 -61.08 8.06 37.05
N TYR A 28 -59.92 7.56 36.63
CA TYR A 28 -58.62 8.17 36.92
C TYR A 28 -58.22 9.10 35.77
N HIS A 29 -57.93 10.36 36.07
CA HIS A 29 -57.49 11.36 35.10
C HIS A 29 -55.96 11.35 34.96
N TYR A 30 -55.44 10.99 33.78
CA TYR A 30 -54.07 11.33 33.36
C TYR A 30 -54.14 12.54 32.42
N ALA A 31 -54.64 13.67 32.94
CA ALA A 31 -54.48 14.96 32.28
C ALA A 31 -53.09 15.53 32.65
N LEU A 32 -52.44 16.24 31.73
CA LEU A 32 -51.32 17.12 32.08
C LEU A 32 -51.83 18.10 33.13
N GLU A 33 -51.27 18.11 34.34
CA GLU A 33 -51.56 19.20 35.26
C GLU A 33 -51.08 20.50 34.62
N PRO A 34 -51.89 21.58 34.63
CA PRO A 34 -51.54 22.86 34.00
C PRO A 34 -50.25 23.49 34.57
N LYS A 35 -49.75 22.99 35.72
CA LYS A 35 -48.49 23.39 36.34
C LYS A 35 -47.22 22.87 35.63
N ILE A 36 -47.33 21.90 34.73
CA ILE A 36 -46.18 21.24 34.05
C ILE A 36 -45.87 21.92 32.69
N LEU A 37 -46.69 22.89 32.26
CA LEU A 37 -46.47 23.62 31.01
C LEU A 37 -45.57 24.84 31.24
N PRO A 38 -44.60 25.12 30.36
CA PRO A 38 -43.82 26.36 30.42
C PRO A 38 -44.74 27.60 30.38
N PRO A 39 -44.43 28.67 31.14
CA PRO A 39 -45.22 29.89 31.11
C PRO A 39 -45.21 30.50 29.69
N GLY A 40 -46.39 30.79 29.14
CA GLY A 40 -46.58 31.35 27.79
C GLY A 40 -47.08 30.38 26.72
N THR A 41 -47.34 29.11 27.07
CA THR A 41 -47.82 28.10 26.10
C THR A 41 -49.31 28.31 25.76
N ARG A 42 -49.63 28.70 24.52
CA ARG A 42 -51.01 28.66 23.98
C ARG A 42 -51.34 27.25 23.50
N LEU A 43 -52.02 26.47 24.33
CA LEU A 43 -52.67 25.22 23.92
C LEU A 43 -54.15 25.47 23.73
N ASP A 44 -54.74 24.90 22.69
CA ASP A 44 -56.19 24.88 22.53
C ASP A 44 -56.76 23.96 23.60
N ILE A 45 -57.45 24.56 24.56
CA ILE A 45 -58.06 23.88 25.71
C ILE A 45 -59.20 22.96 25.30
N ASN A 46 -59.69 23.09 24.06
CA ASN A 46 -60.76 22.29 23.50
C ASN A 46 -60.27 21.12 22.64
N ASP A 47 -58.95 20.90 22.49
CA ASP A 47 -58.42 19.77 21.72
C ASP A 47 -58.73 18.43 22.43
N PRO A 48 -59.60 17.57 21.84
CA PRO A 48 -60.04 16.32 22.45
C PRO A 48 -58.89 15.30 22.65
N LEU A 49 -57.74 15.47 21.97
CA LEU A 49 -56.55 14.63 22.11
C LEU A 49 -55.61 15.09 23.24
N LEU A 50 -55.71 16.35 23.67
CA LEU A 50 -54.97 16.86 24.83
C LEU A 50 -55.40 16.11 26.11
N TYR A 51 -56.71 15.80 26.19
CA TYR A 51 -57.39 15.16 27.32
C TYR A 51 -57.88 13.73 27.05
N LYS A 52 -57.59 13.14 25.87
CA LYS A 52 -57.98 11.75 25.58
C LYS A 52 -57.31 10.85 26.60
N THR A 53 -58.15 10.27 27.44
CA THR A 53 -57.77 9.36 28.52
C THR A 53 -57.12 8.15 27.86
N VAL A 54 -55.92 7.78 28.30
CA VAL A 54 -55.31 6.49 27.94
C VAL A 54 -56.35 5.43 28.32
N GLU A 55 -56.90 4.71 27.34
CA GLU A 55 -57.93 3.72 27.62
C GLU A 55 -57.36 2.66 28.58
N PRO A 56 -58.02 2.41 29.72
CA PRO A 56 -57.55 1.38 30.64
C PRO A 56 -57.78 0.01 30.02
N ILE A 57 -56.73 -0.82 29.99
CA ILE A 57 -56.91 -2.27 29.84
C ILE A 57 -57.84 -2.70 30.99
N SER A 58 -59.01 -3.23 30.66
CA SER A 58 -60.04 -3.59 31.64
C SER A 58 -59.48 -4.62 32.63
N LYS A 59 -59.23 -4.19 33.88
CA LYS A 59 -59.01 -4.92 35.16
C LYS A 59 -57.82 -4.36 35.98
N TRP A 60 -57.95 -3.17 36.57
CA TRP A 60 -56.98 -2.68 37.55
C TRP A 60 -57.72 -2.13 38.79
N ARG A 61 -57.67 -2.88 39.90
CA ARG A 61 -58.03 -2.40 41.25
C ARG A 61 -56.76 -2.37 42.11
N HIS A 62 -56.53 -1.22 42.74
CA HIS A 62 -55.75 -0.94 43.94
C HIS A 62 -54.51 -1.82 44.25
N SER A 63 -53.33 -1.34 43.88
CA SER A 63 -52.08 -1.36 44.67
C SER A 63 -50.95 -0.84 43.77
N GLY A 64 -49.72 -0.66 44.26
CA GLY A 64 -48.56 -0.11 43.53
C GLY A 64 -48.06 -0.88 42.29
N LYS A 65 -48.94 -1.63 41.61
CA LYS A 65 -48.75 -2.34 40.34
C LYS A 65 -49.67 -1.72 39.29
N ASN A 66 -49.42 -0.47 38.86
CA ASN A 66 -50.32 0.31 37.97
C ASN A 66 -49.68 0.85 36.67
N TRP A 67 -48.52 0.32 36.27
CA TRP A 67 -47.81 0.75 35.05
C TRP A 67 -47.72 -0.40 34.04
N ASP A 68 -47.64 -0.06 32.76
CA ASP A 68 -47.27 -1.02 31.71
C ASP A 68 -46.03 -1.83 32.15
N PRO A 69 -45.95 -3.16 31.93
CA PRO A 69 -44.86 -3.99 32.43
C PRO A 69 -43.46 -3.50 32.03
N ILE A 70 -43.31 -2.97 30.81
CA ILE A 70 -42.06 -2.41 30.28
C ILE A 70 -41.73 -1.11 31.00
N VAL A 71 -42.71 -0.22 31.17
CA VAL A 71 -42.54 1.05 31.89
C VAL A 71 -42.25 0.82 33.37
N SER A 72 -42.95 -0.12 34.02
CA SER A 72 -42.73 -0.50 35.42
C SER A 72 -41.31 -1.01 35.62
N LYS A 73 -40.80 -1.77 34.65
CA LYS A 73 -39.44 -2.28 34.70
C LYS A 73 -38.41 -1.20 34.42
N MET A 74 -38.68 -0.30 33.48
CA MET A 74 -37.84 0.86 33.19
C MET A 74 -37.68 1.75 34.43
N MET A 75 -38.77 2.07 35.13
CA MET A 75 -38.71 2.75 36.43
C MET A 75 -37.90 1.95 37.45
N GLY A 76 -38.11 0.64 37.50
CA GLY A 76 -37.36 -0.30 38.33
C GLY A 76 -35.84 -0.18 38.15
N MET A 77 -35.38 0.00 36.91
CA MET A 77 -33.95 0.13 36.55
C MET A 77 -33.40 1.55 36.72
N MET A 78 -34.27 2.55 36.87
CA MET A 78 -33.88 3.95 37.09
C MET A 78 -33.73 4.31 38.56
N LEU A 79 -34.19 3.45 39.47
CA LEU A 79 -34.06 3.63 40.92
C LEU A 79 -32.59 3.70 41.35
N TYR A 80 -32.26 4.76 42.10
CA TYR A 80 -31.01 4.95 42.82
C TYR A 80 -31.37 5.14 44.31
N ASP A 81 -30.74 4.41 45.23
CA ASP A 81 -31.02 4.42 46.68
C ASP A 81 -32.48 4.17 47.12
N GLY A 82 -33.29 3.50 46.29
CA GLY A 82 -34.64 3.05 46.69
C GLY A 82 -35.75 4.10 46.61
N ASP A 83 -35.46 5.32 46.13
CA ASP A 83 -36.49 6.36 45.93
C ASP A 83 -37.36 6.11 44.69
N ARG A 84 -38.55 5.53 44.92
CA ARG A 84 -39.55 5.27 43.88
C ARG A 84 -40.30 6.53 43.44
N GLU A 85 -40.32 7.59 44.24
CA GLU A 85 -41.04 8.83 43.94
C GLU A 85 -40.35 9.57 42.79
N THR A 86 -39.03 9.70 42.87
CA THR A 86 -38.21 10.36 41.85
C THR A 86 -38.25 9.64 40.50
N ALA A 87 -38.18 8.30 40.48
CA ALA A 87 -38.28 7.53 39.24
C ALA A 87 -39.66 7.69 38.56
N ARG A 88 -40.75 7.76 39.35
CA ARG A 88 -42.10 8.05 38.82
C ARG A 88 -42.16 9.46 38.23
N GLU A 89 -41.59 10.44 38.91
CA GLU A 89 -41.59 11.83 38.46
C GLU A 89 -40.80 12.01 37.15
N VAL A 90 -39.65 11.36 37.03
CA VAL A 90 -38.86 11.35 35.79
C VAL A 90 -39.68 10.76 34.64
N MET A 91 -40.34 9.61 34.84
CA MET A 91 -41.16 8.99 33.79
C MET A 91 -42.39 9.83 33.41
N ARG A 92 -43.04 10.50 34.37
CA ARG A 92 -44.15 11.43 34.08
C ARG A 92 -43.68 12.59 33.20
N LYS A 93 -42.51 13.16 33.50
CA LYS A 93 -41.92 14.23 32.67
C LYS A 93 -41.49 13.72 31.30
N THR A 94 -40.96 12.51 31.20
CA THR A 94 -40.64 11.87 29.91
C THR A 94 -41.89 11.69 29.05
N PHE A 95 -43.01 11.28 29.63
CA PHE A 95 -44.28 11.14 28.88
C PHE A 95 -44.80 12.47 28.38
N ALA A 96 -44.73 13.52 29.21
CA ALA A 96 -45.10 14.87 28.83
C ALA A 96 -44.25 15.37 27.66
N GLU A 97 -42.93 15.13 27.72
CA GLU A 97 -41.99 15.52 26.68
C GLU A 97 -42.24 14.77 25.37
N ILE A 98 -42.46 13.44 25.42
CA ILE A 98 -42.78 12.64 24.23
C ILE A 98 -44.06 13.16 23.56
N LYS A 99 -45.11 13.41 24.36
CA LYS A 99 -46.38 13.94 23.85
C LYS A 99 -46.20 15.33 23.23
N PHE A 100 -45.39 16.18 23.84
CA PHE A 100 -45.08 17.52 23.32
C PHE A 100 -44.38 17.46 21.96
N ILE A 101 -43.34 16.62 21.83
CA ILE A 101 -42.58 16.46 20.59
C ILE A 101 -43.48 15.91 19.46
N GLN A 102 -44.26 14.86 19.74
CA GLN A 102 -45.11 14.23 18.72
C GLN A 102 -46.29 15.11 18.30
N MET A 103 -46.92 15.84 19.24
CA MET A 103 -47.96 16.83 18.90
C MET A 103 -47.39 17.98 18.08
N GLY A 104 -46.17 18.43 18.38
CA GLY A 104 -45.47 19.45 17.59
C GLY A 104 -45.14 18.99 16.17
N LYS A 105 -44.85 17.71 15.96
CA LYS A 105 -44.69 17.10 14.63
C LYS A 105 -46.04 17.00 13.90
N ARG A 106 -47.07 16.49 14.57
CA ARG A 106 -48.41 16.31 14.01
C ARG A 106 -49.05 17.62 13.52
N LYS A 107 -48.86 18.73 14.25
CA LYS A 107 -49.35 20.06 13.85
C LYS A 107 -48.73 20.62 12.57
N LYS A 108 -47.62 20.07 12.09
CA LYS A 108 -46.92 20.52 10.87
C LYS A 108 -47.34 19.76 9.62
N LEU A 109 -48.15 18.70 9.77
CA LEU A 109 -48.55 17.80 8.68
C LEU A 109 -50.05 17.95 8.38
N VAL A 110 -50.45 17.69 7.13
CA VAL A 110 -51.84 17.78 6.65
C VAL A 110 -52.17 16.50 5.87
N GLY A 111 -53.41 15.99 5.95
CA GLY A 111 -53.85 14.81 5.18
C GLY A 111 -53.55 13.46 5.85
N ALA A 112 -53.32 12.39 5.08
CA ALA A 112 -53.16 11.03 5.61
C ALA A 112 -51.96 10.86 6.58
N GLU A 113 -50.92 11.68 6.43
CA GLU A 113 -49.76 11.70 7.33
C GLU A 113 -50.07 12.30 8.71
N PHE A 114 -51.15 13.08 8.82
CA PHE A 114 -51.61 13.65 10.10
C PHE A 114 -52.07 12.57 11.08
N ASP A 115 -52.67 11.49 10.58
CA ASP A 115 -53.17 10.38 11.39
C ASP A 115 -52.13 9.27 11.61
N ALA A 116 -51.02 9.30 10.86
CA ALA A 116 -49.92 8.34 10.99
C ALA A 116 -48.98 8.62 12.18
N VAL A 117 -48.97 9.85 12.72
CA VAL A 117 -48.11 10.21 13.86
C VAL A 117 -48.67 9.65 15.17
N GLU A 118 -48.03 8.60 15.70
CA GLU A 118 -48.38 8.04 17.01
C GLU A 118 -48.01 9.02 18.13
N VAL A 119 -48.99 9.37 18.95
CA VAL A 119 -48.86 10.37 20.04
C VAL A 119 -48.84 9.69 21.41
N ASN A 120 -49.26 8.42 21.50
CA ASN A 120 -49.30 7.68 22.76
C ASN A 120 -47.88 7.28 23.24
N PRO A 121 -47.39 7.83 24.37
CA PRO A 121 -46.04 7.55 24.85
C PRO A 121 -45.81 6.08 25.19
N ILE A 122 -46.84 5.35 25.64
CA ILE A 122 -46.70 3.92 26.00
C ILE A 122 -46.46 3.08 24.75
N LYS A 123 -47.19 3.35 23.66
CA LYS A 123 -46.97 2.65 22.39
C LYS A 123 -45.59 2.93 21.82
N ILE A 124 -45.12 4.19 21.90
CA ILE A 124 -43.76 4.56 21.47
C ILE A 124 -42.71 3.82 22.28
N ILE A 125 -42.88 3.72 23.60
CA ILE A 125 -41.94 2.99 24.47
C ILE A 125 -41.93 1.49 24.15
N ASN A 126 -43.11 0.89 23.97
CA ASN A 126 -43.22 -0.52 23.62
C ASN A 126 -42.61 -0.81 22.24
N GLN A 127 -42.79 0.10 21.27
CA GLN A 127 -42.15 0.01 19.96
C GLN A 127 -40.63 0.16 20.05
N ALA A 128 -40.15 1.14 20.80
CA ALA A 128 -38.71 1.36 21.03
C ALA A 128 -38.03 0.13 21.65
N VAL A 129 -38.64 -0.44 22.69
CA VAL A 129 -38.10 -1.64 23.36
C VAL A 129 -38.15 -2.85 22.43
N THR A 130 -39.20 -2.98 21.61
CA THR A 130 -39.29 -4.06 20.60
C THR A 130 -38.19 -3.92 19.55
N ASN A 131 -37.98 -2.72 19.01
CA ASN A 131 -36.95 -2.45 18.02
C ASN A 131 -35.53 -2.69 18.56
N CYS A 132 -35.30 -2.42 19.85
CA CYS A 132 -34.00 -2.60 20.50
C CYS A 132 -33.80 -3.97 21.17
N SER A 133 -34.77 -4.89 21.08
CA SER A 133 -34.69 -6.20 21.73
C SER A 133 -33.73 -7.13 20.98
N PRO A 134 -32.68 -7.67 21.64
CA PRO A 134 -31.73 -8.56 21.00
C PRO A 134 -32.31 -9.91 20.61
N LEU A 135 -32.04 -10.33 19.37
CA LEU A 135 -32.34 -11.67 18.87
C LEU A 135 -31.28 -12.71 19.31
N LEU A 136 -30.06 -12.26 19.61
CA LEU A 136 -28.92 -13.08 20.05
C LEU A 136 -28.20 -12.42 21.23
N VAL A 137 -27.76 -13.23 22.20
CA VAL A 137 -27.01 -12.82 23.40
C VAL A 137 -25.77 -13.70 23.52
N LEU A 138 -24.64 -13.09 23.92
CA LEU A 138 -23.38 -13.81 24.15
C LEU A 138 -23.42 -14.54 25.50
N HIS A 139 -23.37 -15.88 25.47
CA HIS A 139 -23.26 -16.73 26.64
C HIS A 139 -21.81 -17.19 26.86
N SER A 140 -21.34 -17.08 28.09
CA SER A 140 -20.03 -17.62 28.47
C SER A 140 -20.11 -19.13 28.64
N VAL A 141 -19.45 -19.89 27.75
CA VAL A 141 -19.36 -21.35 27.78
C VAL A 141 -17.93 -21.75 28.10
N ARG A 142 -17.74 -22.56 29.15
CA ARG A 142 -16.41 -23.05 29.53
C ARG A 142 -16.13 -24.38 28.84
N ARG A 143 -15.08 -24.45 28.02
CA ARG A 143 -14.57 -25.70 27.41
C ARG A 143 -13.06 -25.75 27.53
N GLY A 144 -12.51 -26.88 27.97
CA GLY A 144 -11.06 -27.08 28.05
C GLY A 144 -10.31 -26.05 28.91
N GLY A 145 -10.92 -25.56 29.99
CA GLY A 145 -10.31 -24.57 30.89
C GLY A 145 -10.55 -23.10 30.51
N PHE A 146 -10.88 -22.80 29.25
CA PHE A 146 -11.15 -21.45 28.73
C PHE A 146 -12.64 -21.11 28.71
N ILE A 147 -12.96 -19.81 28.81
CA ILE A 147 -14.33 -19.27 28.76
C ILE A 147 -14.54 -18.60 27.40
N TYR A 148 -15.35 -19.23 26.54
CA TYR A 148 -15.75 -18.71 25.24
C TYR A 148 -17.03 -17.89 25.38
N LYS A 149 -17.21 -16.83 24.58
CA LYS A 149 -18.50 -16.14 24.45
C LYS A 149 -19.18 -16.61 23.16
N VAL A 150 -20.22 -17.43 23.30
CA VAL A 150 -20.95 -18.03 22.18
C VAL A 150 -22.28 -17.30 22.01
N PRO A 151 -22.64 -16.81 20.81
CA PRO A 151 -23.97 -16.24 20.56
C PRO A 151 -25.03 -17.34 20.66
N ALA A 152 -26.04 -17.12 21.48
CA ALA A 152 -27.23 -17.97 21.57
C ALA A 152 -28.48 -17.09 21.63
N PRO A 153 -29.66 -17.58 21.19
CA PRO A 153 -30.89 -16.84 21.40
C PRO A 153 -31.10 -16.59 22.90
N PRO A 154 -31.62 -15.41 23.28
CA PRO A 154 -31.90 -15.12 24.69
C PRO A 154 -32.83 -16.19 25.26
N GLN A 155 -32.54 -16.64 26.48
CA GLN A 155 -33.28 -17.72 27.15
C GLN A 155 -34.79 -17.49 27.21
N ASN A 156 -35.22 -16.22 27.26
CA ASN A 156 -36.61 -15.84 27.08
C ASN A 156 -36.73 -14.39 26.55
N GLU A 157 -37.90 -14.07 26.00
CA GLU A 157 -38.22 -12.73 25.47
C GLU A 157 -38.14 -11.64 26.56
N THR A 158 -38.34 -12.04 27.82
CA THR A 158 -38.26 -11.14 28.97
C THR A 158 -36.83 -10.64 29.18
N VAL A 159 -35.80 -11.50 29.12
CA VAL A 159 -34.38 -11.10 29.22
C VAL A 159 -34.00 -10.17 28.07
N SER A 160 -34.46 -10.47 26.85
CA SER A 160 -34.23 -9.62 25.68
C SER A 160 -34.77 -8.20 25.89
N ARG A 161 -36.05 -8.07 26.28
CA ARG A 161 -36.68 -6.77 26.59
C ARG A 161 -35.98 -6.04 27.74
N HIS A 162 -35.51 -6.76 28.76
CA HIS A 162 -34.75 -6.17 29.86
C HIS A 162 -33.42 -5.56 29.42
N MET A 163 -32.71 -6.24 28.52
CA MET A 163 -31.46 -5.74 27.95
C MET A 163 -31.71 -4.49 27.10
N ALA A 164 -32.76 -4.49 26.27
CA ALA A 164 -33.18 -3.33 25.50
C ALA A 164 -33.48 -2.10 26.39
N ILE A 165 -34.25 -2.29 27.48
CA ILE A 165 -34.54 -1.21 28.44
C ILE A 165 -33.25 -0.66 29.05
N ARG A 166 -32.32 -1.54 29.46
CA ARG A 166 -31.03 -1.13 30.02
C ARG A 166 -30.22 -0.29 29.03
N TRP A 167 -30.14 -0.72 27.78
CA TRP A 167 -29.41 0.00 26.73
C TRP A 167 -30.00 1.37 26.43
N ILE A 168 -31.32 1.47 26.32
CA ILE A 168 -32.00 2.75 26.11
C ILE A 168 -31.72 3.71 27.28
N LEU A 169 -31.75 3.22 28.52
CA LEU A 169 -31.43 4.02 29.70
C LEU A 169 -29.97 4.47 29.74
N GLU A 170 -29.04 3.60 29.37
CA GLU A 170 -27.61 3.90 29.32
C GLU A 170 -27.28 4.91 28.22
N ALA A 171 -27.88 4.75 27.04
CA ALA A 171 -27.80 5.71 25.95
C ALA A 171 -28.36 7.09 26.36
N ALA A 172 -29.48 7.12 27.08
CA ALA A 172 -30.06 8.36 27.60
C ALA A 172 -29.18 9.04 28.66
N ARG A 173 -28.47 8.27 29.50
CA ARG A 173 -27.54 8.78 30.52
C ARG A 173 -26.24 9.35 29.92
N ASN A 174 -25.74 8.76 28.84
CA ASN A 174 -24.44 9.10 28.25
C ASN A 174 -24.49 10.25 27.22
N LYS A 175 -25.69 10.72 26.83
CA LYS A 175 -25.87 11.65 25.69
C LYS A 175 -25.49 13.11 25.97
N ASP A 176 -25.77 13.63 27.17
CA ASP A 176 -25.35 14.97 27.65
C ASP A 176 -25.54 15.11 29.18
N LYS A 177 -24.47 15.39 29.94
CA LYS A 177 -24.53 15.52 31.41
C LYS A 177 -25.32 16.74 31.90
N ASN A 178 -25.52 17.75 31.04
CA ASN A 178 -26.22 18.99 31.37
C ASN A 178 -27.72 18.96 31.05
N MET A 179 -28.20 17.92 30.37
CA MET A 179 -29.59 17.78 29.98
C MET A 179 -30.37 17.02 31.05
N ARG A 180 -31.58 17.50 31.37
CA ARG A 180 -32.47 16.80 32.30
C ARG A 180 -32.77 15.39 31.75
N ILE A 181 -32.58 14.38 32.60
CA ILE A 181 -32.62 12.96 32.20
C ILE A 181 -33.91 12.57 31.47
N TRP A 182 -35.05 13.15 31.86
CA TRP A 182 -36.34 12.86 31.22
C TRP A 182 -36.45 13.35 29.77
N VAL A 183 -35.74 14.43 29.41
CA VAL A 183 -35.74 14.98 28.04
C VAL A 183 -34.79 14.17 27.16
N SER A 184 -33.62 13.80 27.68
CA SER A 184 -32.69 12.89 26.99
C SER A 184 -33.36 11.54 26.71
N LEU A 185 -34.05 11.00 27.72
CA LEU A 185 -34.78 9.74 27.62
C LEU A 185 -35.95 9.80 26.62
N ALA A 186 -36.71 10.91 26.60
CA ALA A 186 -37.79 11.09 25.64
C ALA A 186 -37.30 11.08 24.18
N HIS A 187 -36.19 11.77 23.90
CA HIS A 187 -35.58 11.76 22.58
C HIS A 187 -35.05 10.38 22.19
N GLU A 188 -34.42 9.66 23.12
CA GLU A 188 -33.90 8.32 22.81
C GLU A 188 -35.03 7.32 22.55
N LEU A 189 -36.12 7.39 23.30
CA LEU A 189 -37.30 6.55 23.09
C LEU A 189 -37.99 6.83 21.74
N ILE A 190 -38.15 8.10 21.37
CA ILE A 190 -38.73 8.47 20.06
C ILE A 190 -37.82 8.00 18.92
N ASN A 191 -36.52 8.22 19.04
CA ASN A 191 -35.56 7.81 18.02
C ASN A 191 -35.54 6.28 17.89
N ALA A 192 -35.44 5.55 19.00
CA ALA A 192 -35.44 4.09 18.99
C ALA A 192 -36.74 3.50 18.42
N ALA A 193 -37.90 4.12 18.68
CA ALA A 193 -39.18 3.73 18.07
C ALA A 193 -39.18 3.90 16.54
N ASN A 194 -38.41 4.85 16.02
CA ASN A 194 -38.24 5.13 14.59
C ASN A 194 -37.03 4.43 13.95
N ASN A 195 -36.32 3.53 14.69
CA ASN A 195 -35.04 2.93 14.27
C ASN A 195 -33.89 3.93 14.06
N GLU A 196 -33.92 5.07 14.75
CA GLU A 196 -32.91 6.13 14.72
C GLU A 196 -32.25 6.27 16.12
N GLY A 197 -31.09 6.95 16.23
CA GLY A 197 -30.47 7.29 17.54
C GLY A 197 -29.31 6.40 18.02
N CYS A 198 -28.62 6.80 19.09
CA CYS A 198 -27.34 6.21 19.52
C CYS A 198 -27.48 4.81 20.14
N GLY A 199 -28.59 4.51 20.81
CA GLY A 199 -28.92 3.17 21.29
C GLY A 199 -29.27 2.20 20.16
N ALA A 200 -29.80 2.73 19.04
CA ALA A 200 -29.96 1.98 17.81
C ALA A 200 -28.65 1.89 17.01
N LEU A 201 -27.78 2.91 16.99
CA LEU A 201 -26.54 2.92 16.18
C LEU A 201 -25.38 2.14 16.79
N SER A 202 -25.21 2.09 18.13
CA SER A 202 -24.15 1.25 18.72
C SER A 202 -24.45 -0.25 18.60
N TRP A 203 -25.72 -0.62 18.39
CA TRP A 203 -26.17 -2.00 18.30
C TRP A 203 -26.65 -2.42 16.90
N ALA A 204 -27.26 -1.54 16.09
CA ALA A 204 -27.53 -1.80 14.67
C ALA A 204 -26.23 -2.03 13.89
N SER A 205 -25.13 -1.37 14.27
CA SER A 205 -23.80 -1.69 13.71
C SER A 205 -23.33 -3.11 14.09
N GLN A 206 -23.74 -3.63 15.26
CA GLN A 206 -23.41 -5.00 15.70
C GLN A 206 -24.41 -6.06 15.18
N VAL A 207 -25.66 -5.67 14.90
CA VAL A 207 -26.75 -6.57 14.46
C VAL A 207 -26.86 -6.63 12.96
N TRP A 208 -26.58 -5.53 12.26
CA TRP A 208 -26.34 -5.54 10.83
C TRP A 208 -25.20 -6.51 10.50
N ARG A 209 -24.12 -6.53 11.33
CA ARG A 209 -23.04 -7.53 11.25
C ARG A 209 -23.52 -8.98 11.43
N TYR A 210 -24.38 -9.26 12.42
CA TYR A 210 -24.92 -10.63 12.59
C TYR A 210 -25.89 -11.04 11.49
N ARG A 211 -26.66 -10.10 10.91
CA ARG A 211 -27.61 -10.40 9.82
C ARG A 211 -26.91 -10.59 8.47
N HIS A 212 -25.85 -9.86 8.17
CA HIS A 212 -25.15 -9.98 6.88
C HIS A 212 -24.13 -11.12 6.81
N HIS A 213 -23.56 -11.56 7.94
CA HIS A 213 -22.71 -12.76 7.94
C HIS A 213 -23.50 -14.08 7.97
N ALA A 214 -24.80 -14.06 8.29
CA ALA A 214 -25.56 -15.30 8.52
C ALA A 214 -26.56 -15.68 7.41
N SER A 215 -26.93 -14.83 6.45
CA SER A 215 -27.93 -15.26 5.45
C SER A 215 -28.01 -14.37 4.20
N ILE A 216 -27.71 -14.99 3.05
CA ILE A 216 -27.99 -14.59 1.66
C ILE A 216 -27.07 -13.47 1.13
N ILE A 217 -25.97 -13.90 0.49
CA ILE A 217 -25.11 -13.05 -0.32
C ILE A 217 -25.80 -12.90 -1.69
N SER A 218 -26.28 -11.70 -2.00
CA SER A 218 -26.85 -11.32 -3.30
C SER A 218 -25.92 -10.32 -4.00
N GLU A 219 -26.10 -10.07 -5.30
CA GLU A 219 -25.40 -8.99 -6.03
C GLU A 219 -25.51 -7.61 -5.35
N GLU A 220 -26.54 -7.41 -4.52
CA GLU A 220 -26.77 -6.20 -3.73
C GLU A 220 -25.70 -5.99 -2.64
N SER A 221 -25.01 -7.04 -2.18
CA SER A 221 -23.92 -6.92 -1.20
C SER A 221 -22.69 -6.25 -1.82
N THR A 222 -22.36 -6.57 -3.07
CA THR A 222 -21.17 -6.02 -3.76
C THR A 222 -21.29 -4.50 -3.94
N ARG A 223 -22.49 -4.00 -4.25
CA ARG A 223 -22.76 -2.55 -4.40
C ARG A 223 -22.56 -1.76 -3.11
N LYS A 224 -22.59 -2.43 -1.96
CA LYS A 224 -22.38 -1.83 -0.63
C LYS A 224 -20.93 -1.89 -0.18
N VAL A 225 -20.00 -2.34 -1.03
CA VAL A 225 -18.57 -2.36 -0.70
C VAL A 225 -17.85 -1.18 -1.33
N ARG A 226 -16.90 -0.60 -0.61
CA ARG A 226 -15.93 0.39 -1.12
C ARG A 226 -14.53 -0.04 -0.73
N ASN A 227 -13.61 -0.10 -1.69
CA ASN A 227 -12.20 -0.41 -1.42
C ASN A 227 -11.37 0.81 -1.77
N VAL A 228 -10.75 1.40 -0.77
CA VAL A 228 -10.11 2.72 -0.84
C VAL A 228 -8.68 2.63 -0.33
N GLY A 229 -7.72 2.98 -1.20
CA GLY A 229 -6.33 3.17 -0.79
C GLY A 229 -6.10 4.61 -0.32
N LEU A 230 -5.49 4.81 0.85
CA LEU A 230 -5.09 6.13 1.31
C LEU A 230 -3.68 6.42 0.83
N ILE A 231 -3.51 7.54 0.13
CA ILE A 231 -2.24 7.94 -0.49
C ILE A 231 -1.90 9.35 -0.04
N ALA A 232 -0.67 9.59 0.42
CA ALA A 232 -0.25 10.91 0.87
C ALA A 232 1.28 11.07 0.88
N HIS A 233 1.75 12.32 0.88
CA HIS A 233 3.14 12.61 1.25
C HIS A 233 3.39 12.34 2.75
N ILE A 234 4.66 12.21 3.13
CA ILE A 234 5.10 12.10 4.52
C ILE A 234 4.53 13.28 5.33
N ASP A 235 4.08 12.98 6.54
CA ASP A 235 3.43 13.92 7.46
C ASP A 235 2.12 14.56 6.99
N ALA A 236 1.54 14.22 5.83
CA ALA A 236 0.26 14.82 5.40
C ALA A 236 -0.93 14.47 6.32
N GLY A 237 -0.75 13.55 7.27
CA GLY A 237 -1.74 13.15 8.27
C GLY A 237 -2.61 11.98 7.82
N LYS A 238 -2.06 11.08 7.01
CA LYS A 238 -2.71 9.87 6.49
C LYS A 238 -3.16 8.92 7.60
N THR A 239 -2.23 8.44 8.43
CA THR A 239 -2.52 7.60 9.60
C THR A 239 -3.52 8.25 10.55
N THR A 240 -3.36 9.54 10.86
CA THR A 240 -4.29 10.29 11.72
C THR A 240 -5.71 10.33 11.14
N THR A 241 -5.84 10.35 9.81
CA THR A 241 -7.14 10.31 9.12
C THR A 241 -7.76 8.92 9.25
N THR A 242 -6.97 7.86 9.06
CA THR A 242 -7.40 6.46 9.24
C THR A 242 -7.93 6.21 10.66
N GLU A 243 -7.20 6.65 11.69
CA GLU A 243 -7.61 6.53 13.10
C GLU A 243 -8.94 7.21 13.40
N GLN A 244 -9.13 8.42 12.88
CA GLN A 244 -10.39 9.15 13.05
C GLN A 244 -11.56 8.46 12.35
N MET A 245 -11.33 7.89 11.16
CA MET A 245 -12.35 7.09 10.46
C MET A 245 -12.75 5.85 11.26
N LEU A 246 -11.77 5.12 11.81
CA LEU A 246 -12.01 3.95 12.64
C LEU A 246 -12.78 4.29 13.92
N PHE A 247 -12.42 5.40 14.58
CA PHE A 247 -13.11 5.87 15.78
C PHE A 247 -14.55 6.29 15.49
N LEU A 248 -14.78 7.07 14.42
CA LEU A 248 -16.13 7.51 14.03
C LEU A 248 -17.03 6.34 13.61
N ALA A 249 -16.46 5.31 13.00
CA ALA A 249 -17.16 4.06 12.68
C ALA A 249 -17.40 3.16 13.90
N GLY A 250 -16.88 3.52 15.08
CA GLY A 250 -17.03 2.77 16.32
C GLY A 250 -16.19 1.49 16.38
N ARG A 251 -15.12 1.38 15.59
CA ARG A 251 -14.17 0.26 15.63
C ARG A 251 -13.22 0.36 16.81
N THR A 252 -12.76 1.57 17.13
CA THR A 252 -11.87 1.85 18.27
C THR A 252 -12.60 2.56 19.40
N ARG A 253 -12.18 2.33 20.65
CA ARG A 253 -12.79 2.98 21.84
C ARG A 253 -12.28 4.40 22.05
N ALA A 254 -11.11 4.72 21.53
CA ALA A 254 -10.44 6.00 21.59
C ALA A 254 -9.67 6.24 20.28
N VAL A 255 -9.38 7.50 19.97
CA VAL A 255 -8.54 7.87 18.83
C VAL A 255 -7.08 7.70 19.22
N GLY A 256 -6.30 6.94 18.44
CA GLY A 256 -4.84 6.85 18.60
C GLY A 256 -4.13 8.10 18.07
N GLU A 257 -3.01 8.48 18.70
CA GLU A 257 -2.14 9.58 18.25
C GLU A 257 -0.78 9.03 17.78
N VAL A 258 -0.32 9.47 16.60
CA VAL A 258 0.98 9.06 16.03
C VAL A 258 2.13 9.46 16.95
N ASP A 259 2.11 10.69 17.48
CA ASP A 259 3.13 11.23 18.39
C ASP A 259 3.27 10.43 19.70
N ARG A 260 2.23 9.68 20.07
CA ARG A 260 2.23 8.81 21.25
C ARG A 260 2.53 7.35 20.92
N GLY A 261 2.55 6.97 19.65
CA GLY A 261 2.70 5.59 19.19
C GLY A 261 1.50 4.70 19.54
N ASP A 262 0.33 5.28 19.80
CA ASP A 262 -0.89 4.56 20.24
C ASP A 262 -1.84 4.23 19.05
N THR A 263 -1.37 4.41 17.82
CA THR A 263 -2.14 4.17 16.59
C THR A 263 -2.33 2.67 16.34
N VAL A 264 -3.51 2.32 15.83
CA VAL A 264 -3.92 0.94 15.53
C VAL A 264 -3.30 0.47 14.22
N THR A 265 -3.05 1.37 13.28
CA THR A 265 -2.50 1.06 11.96
C THR A 265 -0.98 0.91 11.94
N ASP A 266 -0.25 1.48 12.91
CA ASP A 266 1.21 1.36 12.99
C ASP A 266 1.55 0.13 13.84
N TYR A 267 1.73 -1.00 13.16
CA TYR A 267 1.97 -2.31 13.75
C TYR A 267 3.42 -2.48 14.21
N LEU A 268 4.37 -1.93 13.46
CA LEU A 268 5.80 -2.06 13.74
C LEU A 268 6.25 -1.04 14.79
N ALA A 269 7.18 -1.45 15.66
CA ALA A 269 7.77 -0.54 16.64
C ALA A 269 8.53 0.62 15.97
N GLU A 270 9.13 0.38 14.80
CA GLU A 270 9.83 1.37 13.98
C GLU A 270 8.90 2.43 13.44
N GLU A 271 7.65 2.06 13.09
CA GLU A 271 6.63 3.01 12.63
C GLU A 271 6.30 4.01 13.74
N ARG A 272 6.16 3.50 14.97
CA ARG A 272 5.87 4.31 16.17
C ARG A 272 7.07 5.16 16.60
N GLU A 273 8.28 4.62 16.56
CA GLU A 273 9.50 5.34 16.93
C GLU A 273 9.85 6.46 15.94
N ARG A 274 9.63 6.24 14.63
CA ARG A 274 9.96 7.20 13.58
C ARG A 274 8.78 8.09 13.16
N GLY A 275 7.55 7.74 13.53
CA GLY A 275 6.33 8.46 13.16
C GLY A 275 5.95 8.36 11.67
N ILE A 276 6.43 7.33 10.97
CA ILE A 276 6.16 7.10 9.53
C ILE A 276 5.50 5.74 9.31
N SER A 277 4.58 5.65 8.34
CA SER A 277 4.01 4.37 7.91
C SER A 277 5.01 3.64 7.01
N ILE A 278 5.33 2.38 7.36
CA ILE A 278 6.32 1.53 6.69
C ILE A 278 5.62 0.37 5.98
N MET A 279 4.66 -0.28 6.65
CA MET A 279 3.84 -1.35 6.12
C MET A 279 2.42 -0.86 5.84
N SER A 280 1.78 -1.40 4.79
CA SER A 280 0.38 -1.08 4.54
C SER A 280 -0.56 -1.71 5.58
N ALA A 281 -1.46 -0.94 6.15
CA ALA A 281 -2.46 -1.45 7.09
C ALA A 281 -3.79 -1.64 6.37
N ALA A 282 -4.38 -2.83 6.44
CA ALA A 282 -5.73 -3.07 5.93
C ALA A 282 -6.74 -3.07 7.08
N ALA A 283 -7.81 -2.28 6.97
CA ALA A 283 -8.86 -2.21 7.98
C ALA A 283 -10.25 -2.13 7.33
N CYS A 284 -11.22 -2.85 7.91
CA CYS A 284 -12.61 -2.80 7.47
C CYS A 284 -13.50 -2.06 8.49
N LEU A 285 -14.22 -1.06 8.01
CA LEU A 285 -15.21 -0.30 8.78
C LEU A 285 -16.55 -0.28 8.07
N THR A 286 -17.62 -0.04 8.82
CA THR A 286 -18.97 0.05 8.26
C THR A 286 -19.50 1.46 8.46
N TRP A 287 -19.91 2.13 7.37
CA TRP A 287 -20.47 3.49 7.38
C TRP A 287 -21.71 3.55 6.50
N ARG A 288 -22.82 4.13 7.01
CA ARG A 288 -24.10 4.21 6.27
C ARG A 288 -24.52 2.89 5.59
N GLN A 289 -24.37 1.75 6.29
CA GLN A 289 -24.65 0.39 5.77
C GLN A 289 -23.78 -0.05 4.58
N HIS A 290 -22.62 0.58 4.39
CA HIS A 290 -21.62 0.19 3.41
C HIS A 290 -20.36 -0.30 4.14
N ASP A 291 -19.75 -1.37 3.64
CA ASP A 291 -18.46 -1.85 4.12
C ASP A 291 -17.34 -1.16 3.35
N ILE A 292 -16.52 -0.43 4.08
CA ILE A 292 -15.37 0.31 3.56
C ILE A 292 -14.12 -0.45 3.99
N HIS A 293 -13.39 -0.99 3.02
CA HIS A 293 -12.06 -1.54 3.22
C HIS A 293 -11.03 -0.46 2.91
N LEU A 294 -10.28 -0.06 3.92
CA LEU A 294 -9.21 0.90 3.82
C LEU A 294 -7.88 0.17 3.72
N ILE A 295 -7.03 0.59 2.78
CA ILE A 295 -5.62 0.23 2.75
C ILE A 295 -4.82 1.50 2.99
N ASP A 296 -4.22 1.61 4.17
CA ASP A 296 -3.34 2.71 4.53
C ASP A 296 -1.95 2.45 3.95
N THR A 297 -1.48 3.27 2.99
CA THR A 297 -0.21 3.00 2.26
C THR A 297 0.96 3.86 2.76
N PRO A 298 2.21 3.39 2.74
CA PRO A 298 3.37 4.21 3.09
C PRO A 298 3.49 5.50 2.28
N GLY A 299 3.93 6.58 2.91
CA GLY A 299 4.18 7.86 2.21
C GLY A 299 5.63 8.02 1.73
N HIS A 300 6.53 7.10 2.11
CA HIS A 300 7.97 7.20 1.87
C HIS A 300 8.40 6.43 0.62
N VAL A 301 9.34 7.00 -0.15
CA VAL A 301 9.81 6.47 -1.45
C VAL A 301 10.42 5.06 -1.36
N ASP A 302 11.10 4.75 -0.25
CA ASP A 302 11.74 3.45 -0.05
C ASP A 302 10.73 2.28 0.11
N PHE A 303 9.44 2.58 0.33
CA PHE A 303 8.35 1.61 0.42
C PHE A 303 7.35 1.74 -0.74
N THR A 304 7.82 2.23 -1.90
CA THR A 304 7.02 2.37 -3.13
C THR A 304 6.38 1.06 -3.58
N PHE A 305 7.06 -0.07 -3.43
CA PHE A 305 6.49 -1.38 -3.73
C PHE A 305 5.26 -1.70 -2.84
N GLU A 306 5.30 -1.30 -1.57
CA GLU A 306 4.16 -1.47 -0.65
C GLU A 306 2.94 -0.67 -1.11
N VAL A 307 3.17 0.52 -1.66
CA VAL A 307 2.12 1.36 -2.25
C VAL A 307 1.56 0.70 -3.50
N GLU A 308 2.39 0.32 -4.48
CA GLU A 308 1.97 -0.36 -5.72
C GLU A 308 1.07 -1.56 -5.41
N ARG A 309 1.55 -2.42 -4.51
CA ARG A 309 0.87 -3.61 -4.02
C ARG A 309 -0.49 -3.31 -3.40
N GLY A 310 -0.57 -2.31 -2.53
CA GLY A 310 -1.84 -1.87 -1.95
C GLY A 310 -2.81 -1.35 -3.01
N LEU A 311 -2.31 -0.59 -3.99
CA LEU A 311 -3.14 0.00 -5.05
C LEU A 311 -3.73 -1.03 -6.02
N THR A 312 -3.08 -2.18 -6.22
CA THR A 312 -3.66 -3.27 -7.03
C THR A 312 -4.94 -3.87 -6.43
N ALA A 313 -5.11 -3.78 -5.10
CA ALA A 313 -6.20 -4.42 -4.38
C ALA A 313 -7.43 -3.50 -4.15
N VAL A 314 -7.32 -2.22 -4.48
CA VAL A 314 -8.37 -1.21 -4.24
C VAL A 314 -9.06 -0.77 -5.52
N ASP A 315 -10.28 -0.25 -5.36
CA ASP A 315 -11.11 0.22 -6.48
C ASP A 315 -10.96 1.73 -6.70
N SER A 316 -10.44 2.45 -5.69
CA SER A 316 -10.32 3.91 -5.67
C SER A 316 -9.26 4.37 -4.67
N ALA A 317 -8.88 5.65 -4.75
CA ALA A 317 -7.90 6.24 -3.84
C ALA A 317 -8.38 7.54 -3.17
N LEU A 318 -8.01 7.72 -1.90
CA LEU A 318 -8.14 8.98 -1.17
C LEU A 318 -6.76 9.63 -1.09
N VAL A 319 -6.58 10.74 -1.80
CA VAL A 319 -5.32 11.50 -1.86
C VAL A 319 -5.33 12.57 -0.78
N ILE A 320 -4.43 12.49 0.19
CA ILE A 320 -4.35 13.42 1.33
C ILE A 320 -3.21 14.41 1.10
N ILE A 321 -3.51 15.70 1.21
CA ILE A 321 -2.58 16.80 0.95
C ILE A 321 -2.53 17.73 2.15
N ASP A 322 -1.34 18.20 2.50
CA ASP A 322 -1.15 19.20 3.55
C ASP A 322 -1.54 20.60 3.04
N ALA A 323 -2.52 21.24 3.68
CA ALA A 323 -3.00 22.58 3.34
C ALA A 323 -1.93 23.68 3.42
N CYS A 324 -0.86 23.49 4.20
CA CYS A 324 0.23 24.46 4.30
C CYS A 324 1.23 24.33 3.16
N LYS A 325 1.53 23.09 2.75
CA LYS A 325 2.61 22.81 1.79
C LYS A 325 2.12 22.67 0.35
N GLY A 326 0.86 22.28 0.16
CA GLY A 326 0.32 21.99 -1.16
C GLY A 326 0.89 20.69 -1.74
N VAL A 327 1.05 20.63 -3.07
CA VAL A 327 1.57 19.44 -3.74
C VAL A 327 3.09 19.42 -3.66
N GLU A 328 3.62 18.37 -3.04
CA GLU A 328 5.06 18.11 -2.88
C GLU A 328 5.56 17.14 -3.97
N THR A 329 6.88 17.01 -4.09
CA THR A 329 7.53 16.17 -5.10
C THR A 329 7.05 14.72 -5.04
N GLN A 330 6.94 14.13 -3.84
CA GLN A 330 6.48 12.75 -3.69
C GLN A 330 4.97 12.59 -3.93
N THR A 331 4.17 13.65 -3.73
CA THR A 331 2.74 13.63 -4.10
C THR A 331 2.58 13.33 -5.59
N ARG A 332 3.54 13.73 -6.44
CA ARG A 332 3.54 13.39 -7.87
C ARG A 332 3.80 11.92 -8.12
N THR A 333 4.77 11.31 -7.42
CA THR A 333 5.08 9.88 -7.55
C THR A 333 3.83 9.06 -7.25
N VAL A 334 3.21 9.30 -6.10
CA VAL A 334 2.03 8.52 -5.70
C VAL A 334 0.78 8.82 -6.54
N TRP A 335 0.69 10.02 -7.11
CA TRP A 335 -0.34 10.36 -8.10
C TRP A 335 -0.16 9.56 -9.40
N SER A 336 1.07 9.50 -9.92
CA SER A 336 1.41 8.71 -11.12
C SER A 336 1.15 7.21 -10.91
N GLN A 337 1.39 6.69 -9.70
CA GLN A 337 1.03 5.32 -9.36
C GLN A 337 -0.49 5.09 -9.44
N ALA A 338 -1.30 6.03 -8.93
CA ALA A 338 -2.75 5.95 -9.06
C ALA A 338 -3.23 6.10 -10.52
N ASP A 339 -2.54 6.89 -11.34
CA ASP A 339 -2.80 7.01 -12.79
C ASP A 339 -2.55 5.69 -13.52
N ARG A 340 -1.45 4.98 -13.19
CA ARG A 340 -1.10 3.70 -13.81
C ARG A 340 -2.20 2.65 -13.66
N TYR A 341 -2.85 2.61 -12.49
CA TYR A 341 -4.01 1.73 -12.23
C TYR A 341 -5.35 2.36 -12.60
N GLN A 342 -5.35 3.57 -13.19
CA GLN A 342 -6.53 4.33 -13.59
C GLN A 342 -7.53 4.48 -12.44
N LEU A 343 -7.06 4.72 -11.21
CA LEU A 343 -7.92 4.76 -10.03
C LEU A 343 -8.73 6.08 -9.95
N PRO A 344 -10.06 6.00 -9.77
CA PRO A 344 -10.88 7.13 -9.35
C PRO A 344 -10.38 7.68 -8.02
N ARG A 345 -10.33 9.01 -7.89
CA ARG A 345 -9.67 9.68 -6.77
C ARG A 345 -10.56 10.73 -6.12
N LEU A 346 -10.54 10.74 -4.80
CA LEU A 346 -11.07 11.82 -3.95
C LEU A 346 -9.88 12.52 -3.30
N VAL A 347 -9.84 13.85 -3.34
CA VAL A 347 -8.75 14.64 -2.73
C VAL A 347 -9.21 15.22 -1.41
N PHE A 348 -8.39 15.07 -0.37
CA PHE A 348 -8.62 15.64 0.96
C PHE A 348 -7.48 16.58 1.35
N VAL A 349 -7.80 17.87 1.46
CA VAL A 349 -6.90 18.91 1.95
C VAL A 349 -6.97 18.96 3.47
N ASN A 350 -5.97 18.37 4.12
CA ASN A 350 -5.87 18.20 5.56
C ASN A 350 -5.07 19.33 6.23
N LYS A 351 -5.11 19.38 7.57
CA LYS A 351 -4.41 20.35 8.43
C LYS A 351 -4.84 21.80 8.21
N MET A 352 -6.10 22.02 7.84
CA MET A 352 -6.68 23.37 7.74
C MET A 352 -6.64 24.17 9.05
N ASP A 353 -6.36 23.52 10.18
CA ASP A 353 -6.20 24.15 11.49
C ASP A 353 -4.85 24.86 11.72
N ARG A 354 -3.88 24.70 10.81
CA ARG A 354 -2.54 25.29 10.90
C ARG A 354 -2.54 26.75 10.43
N PRO A 355 -1.66 27.62 10.99
CA PRO A 355 -1.69 29.05 10.73
C PRO A 355 -1.35 29.47 9.28
N MET A 356 -0.67 28.61 8.52
CA MET A 356 -0.34 28.85 7.10
C MET A 356 -1.23 28.05 6.15
N ALA A 357 -2.31 27.43 6.63
CA ALA A 357 -3.18 26.63 5.79
C ALA A 357 -3.96 27.52 4.81
N ASN A 358 -3.82 27.27 3.51
CA ASN A 358 -4.54 28.01 2.49
C ASN A 358 -5.10 27.05 1.43
N PHE A 359 -6.42 26.89 1.45
CA PHE A 359 -7.13 26.00 0.54
C PHE A 359 -6.98 26.40 -0.94
N ASN A 360 -7.06 27.70 -1.26
CA ASN A 360 -6.96 28.19 -2.63
C ASN A 360 -5.56 27.99 -3.20
N ASN A 361 -4.51 28.22 -2.42
CA ASN A 361 -3.13 27.95 -2.83
C ASN A 361 -2.90 26.45 -3.08
N CYS A 362 -3.50 25.59 -2.25
CA CYS A 362 -3.45 24.15 -2.44
C CYS A 362 -4.14 23.73 -3.76
N LEU A 363 -5.32 24.29 -4.06
CA LEU A 363 -6.00 24.07 -5.34
C LEU A 363 -5.18 24.56 -6.54
N LEU A 364 -4.58 25.75 -6.46
CA LEU A 364 -3.69 26.26 -7.50
C LEU A 364 -2.48 25.36 -7.70
N SER A 365 -1.90 24.84 -6.61
CA SER A 365 -0.80 23.88 -6.67
C SER A 365 -1.22 22.55 -7.33
N LEU A 366 -2.44 22.09 -7.11
CA LEU A 366 -2.99 20.89 -7.77
C LEU A 366 -3.09 21.11 -9.28
N HIS A 367 -3.72 22.21 -9.71
CA HIS A 367 -3.86 22.52 -11.14
C HIS A 367 -2.50 22.73 -11.82
N HIS A 368 -1.60 23.52 -11.24
CA HIS A 368 -0.30 23.83 -11.85
C HIS A 368 0.61 22.60 -11.97
N ARG A 369 0.52 21.63 -11.05
CA ARG A 369 1.42 20.47 -11.05
C ARG A 369 0.88 19.26 -11.80
N PHE A 370 -0.43 19.09 -11.89
CA PHE A 370 -1.06 17.91 -12.48
C PHE A 370 -1.88 18.20 -13.74
N GLY A 371 -2.26 19.44 -14.01
CA GLY A 371 -3.07 19.81 -15.18
C GLY A 371 -4.50 19.27 -15.19
N GLY A 372 -4.91 18.50 -14.18
CA GLY A 372 -6.25 17.89 -14.09
C GLY A 372 -7.35 18.85 -13.63
N PRO A 373 -8.64 18.53 -13.89
CA PRO A 373 -9.77 19.32 -13.43
C PRO A 373 -10.15 18.92 -12.00
N PHE A 374 -9.60 19.67 -11.05
CA PHE A 374 -9.95 19.60 -9.63
C PHE A 374 -11.12 20.54 -9.34
N PHE A 375 -12.14 20.05 -8.63
CA PHE A 375 -13.29 20.89 -8.27
C PHE A 375 -13.62 20.79 -6.77
N PRO A 376 -13.69 21.92 -6.05
CA PRO A 376 -13.97 21.92 -4.63
C PRO A 376 -15.45 21.63 -4.35
N LEU A 377 -15.72 20.55 -3.62
CA LEU A 377 -17.06 20.23 -3.11
C LEU A 377 -17.40 20.97 -1.81
N GLN A 378 -16.40 21.61 -1.20
CA GLN A 378 -16.51 22.28 0.10
C GLN A 378 -15.81 23.62 0.08
N MET A 379 -16.33 24.56 0.87
CA MET A 379 -15.71 25.85 1.15
C MET A 379 -15.30 25.93 2.63
N PRO A 380 -14.08 26.40 2.95
CA PRO A 380 -13.65 26.57 4.33
C PRO A 380 -14.38 27.75 5.00
N VAL A 381 -14.71 27.60 6.28
CA VAL A 381 -15.25 28.67 7.14
C VAL A 381 -14.19 29.05 8.15
N CYS A 382 -13.79 30.32 8.13
CA CYS A 382 -12.80 30.89 9.04
C CYS A 382 -13.41 32.02 9.89
N ILE A 383 -12.90 32.20 11.11
CA ILE A 383 -13.20 33.34 12.00
C ILE A 383 -11.99 34.27 12.06
N GLY A 384 -12.23 35.58 11.98
CA GLY A 384 -11.18 36.59 12.07
C GLY A 384 -10.28 36.58 10.82
N LYS A 385 -8.96 36.70 11.02
CA LYS A 385 -8.01 36.77 9.90
C LYS A 385 -7.85 35.42 9.16
N ASP A 386 -7.70 34.28 9.85
CA ASP A 386 -7.50 32.96 9.20
C ASP A 386 -7.84 31.72 10.07
N ARG A 387 -8.62 31.84 11.17
CA ARG A 387 -8.85 30.68 12.06
C ARG A 387 -9.91 29.74 11.47
N PHE A 388 -9.52 28.56 11.00
CA PHE A 388 -10.44 27.52 10.50
C PHE A 388 -11.35 26.94 11.58
N VAL A 389 -12.66 26.87 11.27
CA VAL A 389 -13.73 26.44 12.20
C VAL A 389 -14.63 25.34 11.62
N GLY A 390 -14.76 25.25 10.30
CA GLY A 390 -15.53 24.18 9.67
C GLY A 390 -15.68 24.34 8.16
N VAL A 391 -16.66 23.63 7.59
CA VAL A 391 -16.85 23.53 6.14
C VAL A 391 -18.31 23.77 5.75
N VAL A 392 -18.53 24.28 4.54
CA VAL A 392 -19.87 24.43 3.92
C VAL A 392 -19.89 23.68 2.60
N TRP A 393 -20.97 22.94 2.35
CA TRP A 393 -21.23 22.27 1.07
C TRP A 393 -22.02 23.19 0.13
N PRO A 394 -21.46 23.59 -1.03
CA PRO A 394 -22.18 24.36 -2.02
C PRO A 394 -23.21 23.53 -2.80
N THR A 395 -23.24 22.19 -2.66
CA THR A 395 -24.09 21.29 -3.47
C THR A 395 -25.57 21.26 -3.07
N THR A 396 -25.98 21.77 -1.91
CA THR A 396 -27.34 21.60 -1.38
C THR A 396 -28.24 22.85 -1.52
N PRO A 397 -29.23 22.86 -2.43
CA PRO A 397 -30.45 23.63 -2.24
C PRO A 397 -31.56 22.66 -1.85
N ARG A 398 -31.92 22.57 -0.56
CA ARG A 398 -33.19 21.92 -0.22
C ARG A 398 -34.32 22.83 -0.71
N GLN A 399 -35.25 22.26 -1.49
CA GLN A 399 -36.37 22.89 -2.19
C GLN A 399 -37.31 23.82 -1.39
N ASP A 400 -37.08 24.01 -0.08
CA ASP A 400 -37.75 25.09 0.63
C ASP A 400 -36.99 26.40 0.37
N SER A 401 -37.61 27.26 -0.43
CA SER A 401 -37.18 28.60 -0.87
C SER A 401 -37.09 29.63 0.27
N ARG A 402 -36.54 29.22 1.42
CA ARG A 402 -36.09 30.04 2.55
C ARG A 402 -34.76 29.49 3.04
N CYS A 403 -33.73 29.82 2.26
CA CYS A 403 -32.33 30.08 2.61
C CYS A 403 -31.75 29.32 3.82
N PHE A 404 -30.68 28.54 3.59
CA PHE A 404 -29.62 28.19 4.56
C PHE A 404 -29.93 28.61 6.01
N SER A 405 -30.71 27.83 6.75
CA SER A 405 -31.03 28.23 8.12
C SER A 405 -29.75 28.21 8.95
N GLN A 406 -29.61 29.13 9.91
CA GLN A 406 -28.49 29.14 10.87
C GLN A 406 -28.27 27.75 11.50
N LYS A 407 -29.35 26.96 11.68
CA LYS A 407 -29.30 25.60 12.22
C LYS A 407 -28.66 24.57 11.28
N ASP A 408 -28.71 24.75 9.97
CA ASP A 408 -28.13 23.81 9.02
C ASP A 408 -26.64 24.08 8.82
N LEU A 409 -26.21 25.34 8.73
CA LEU A 409 -24.78 25.69 8.80
C LEU A 409 -24.13 25.20 10.12
N LEU A 410 -24.85 25.36 11.25
CA LEU A 410 -24.45 24.84 12.57
C LEU A 410 -24.47 23.30 12.68
N LYS A 411 -25.13 22.58 11.76
CA LYS A 411 -25.02 21.13 11.68
C LYS A 411 -23.71 20.70 11.02
N PHE A 412 -23.19 21.50 10.08
CA PHE A 412 -22.04 21.20 9.23
C PHE A 412 -20.70 21.75 9.77
N LEU A 413 -20.72 22.72 10.70
CA LEU A 413 -19.56 23.05 11.53
C LEU A 413 -19.29 21.86 12.46
N ALA A 414 -18.22 21.11 12.18
CA ALA A 414 -17.98 19.80 12.75
C ALA A 414 -17.72 19.83 14.26
N SER A 415 -18.09 18.71 14.90
CA SER A 415 -18.14 18.39 16.33
C SER A 415 -19.32 18.99 17.12
N LYS A 416 -19.97 18.12 17.91
CA LYS A 416 -20.97 18.51 18.93
C LYS A 416 -20.38 19.43 20.01
N GLU A 417 -19.05 19.45 20.14
CA GLU A 417 -18.29 20.26 21.11
C GLU A 417 -18.22 21.74 20.69
N LEU A 418 -18.03 22.04 19.39
CA LEU A 418 -18.08 23.42 18.92
C LEU A 418 -19.45 24.08 19.10
N ARG A 419 -20.55 23.31 19.14
CA ARG A 419 -21.91 23.84 19.34
C ARG A 419 -22.14 24.46 20.72
N LYS A 420 -21.25 24.22 21.69
CA LYS A 420 -21.31 24.80 23.05
C LYS A 420 -20.37 26.01 23.22
N SER A 421 -19.56 26.35 22.22
CA SER A 421 -18.56 27.42 22.29
C SER A 421 -19.16 28.79 21.97
N GLU A 422 -18.86 29.80 22.80
CA GLU A 422 -19.13 31.23 22.53
C GLU A 422 -18.47 31.70 21.22
N GLU A 423 -17.52 30.95 20.66
CA GLU A 423 -16.79 31.28 19.43
C GLU A 423 -17.66 31.34 18.17
N LEU A 424 -18.81 30.64 18.13
CA LEU A 424 -19.74 30.69 16.98
C LEU A 424 -20.44 32.04 16.82
N SER A 425 -20.42 32.89 17.87
CA SER A 425 -21.02 34.24 17.85
C SER A 425 -20.29 35.22 16.92
N GLY A 426 -19.04 34.92 16.54
CA GLY A 426 -18.21 35.75 15.66
C GLY A 426 -18.37 35.48 14.15
N ILE A 427 -19.14 34.48 13.73
CA ILE A 427 -19.35 34.17 12.30
C ILE A 427 -20.51 35.01 11.76
N SER A 428 -20.21 36.02 10.94
CA SER A 428 -21.24 36.78 10.22
C SER A 428 -21.81 35.95 9.06
N PHE A 429 -23.01 35.43 9.22
CA PHE A 429 -23.71 34.65 8.19
C PHE A 429 -23.91 35.43 6.88
N ALA A 430 -24.13 36.75 6.98
CA ALA A 430 -24.25 37.64 5.83
C ALA A 430 -22.95 37.71 4.99
N ALA A 431 -21.79 37.44 5.59
CA ALA A 431 -20.51 37.44 4.89
C ALA A 431 -20.22 36.10 4.17
N VAL A 432 -20.71 34.97 4.71
CA VAL A 432 -20.42 33.63 4.18
C VAL A 432 -21.35 33.25 3.02
N LEU A 433 -22.62 33.66 3.07
CA LEU A 433 -23.63 33.24 2.08
C LEU A 433 -23.30 33.66 0.63
N PRO A 434 -22.89 34.92 0.34
CA PRO A 434 -22.55 35.32 -1.02
C PRO A 434 -21.35 34.54 -1.59
N LEU A 435 -20.36 34.24 -0.73
CA LEU A 435 -19.20 33.44 -1.11
C LEU A 435 -19.59 31.99 -1.43
N ALA A 436 -20.50 31.40 -0.63
CA ALA A 436 -20.99 30.06 -0.87
C ALA A 436 -21.79 29.94 -2.19
N LEU A 437 -22.61 30.95 -2.52
CA LEU A 437 -23.34 31.00 -3.79
C LEU A 437 -22.40 31.15 -4.99
N LYS A 438 -21.37 32.00 -4.87
CA LYS A 438 -20.32 32.12 -5.89
C LYS A 438 -19.57 30.81 -6.10
N ALA A 439 -19.17 30.14 -5.01
CA ALA A 439 -18.51 28.85 -5.07
C ALA A 439 -19.40 27.76 -5.70
N ARG A 440 -20.72 27.78 -5.44
CA ARG A 440 -21.69 26.90 -6.10
C ARG A 440 -21.72 27.15 -7.61
N GLY A 441 -21.84 28.41 -8.05
CA GLY A 441 -21.83 28.75 -9.48
C GLY A 441 -20.57 28.25 -10.19
N GLN A 442 -19.40 28.44 -9.56
CA GLN A 442 -18.12 27.92 -10.07
C GLN A 442 -18.10 26.39 -10.16
N LEU A 443 -18.57 25.69 -9.12
CA LEU A 443 -18.66 24.22 -9.12
C LEU A 443 -19.57 23.71 -10.24
N LEU A 444 -20.76 24.30 -10.42
CA LEU A 444 -21.71 23.87 -11.45
C LEU A 444 -21.16 24.12 -12.85
N ALA A 445 -20.49 25.27 -13.08
CA ALA A 445 -19.84 25.55 -14.35
C ALA A 445 -18.73 24.52 -14.65
N SER A 446 -17.86 24.21 -13.67
CA SER A 446 -16.84 23.18 -13.83
C SER A 446 -17.42 21.79 -14.10
N LEU A 447 -18.55 21.43 -13.49
CA LEU A 447 -19.21 20.14 -13.76
C LEU A 447 -19.83 20.09 -15.16
N ALA A 448 -20.39 21.20 -15.65
CA ALA A 448 -20.92 21.30 -17.01
C ALA A 448 -19.82 21.17 -18.08
N GLU A 449 -18.58 21.54 -17.79
CA GLU A 449 -17.44 21.32 -18.69
C GLU A 449 -17.01 19.83 -18.75
N LEU A 450 -17.33 19.03 -17.73
CA LEU A 450 -16.83 17.66 -17.59
C LEU A 450 -17.86 16.57 -17.96
N ASP A 451 -19.15 16.90 -17.92
CA ASP A 451 -20.25 15.98 -18.21
C ASP A 451 -21.27 16.61 -19.17
N ASP A 452 -21.28 16.15 -20.42
CA ASP A 452 -22.17 16.65 -21.48
C ASP A 452 -23.66 16.52 -21.11
N ALA A 453 -24.04 15.46 -20.37
CA ALA A 453 -25.42 15.27 -19.94
C ALA A 453 -25.85 16.36 -18.95
N PHE A 454 -24.96 16.69 -18.01
CA PHE A 454 -25.19 17.76 -17.05
C PHE A 454 -25.13 19.14 -17.71
N ALA A 455 -24.25 19.34 -18.70
CA ALA A 455 -24.15 20.58 -19.46
C ALA A 455 -25.48 20.96 -20.12
N ASN A 456 -26.18 19.98 -20.72
CA ASN A 456 -27.49 20.20 -21.33
C ASN A 456 -28.53 20.67 -20.30
N GLU A 457 -28.61 20.04 -19.14
CA GLU A 457 -29.53 20.46 -18.07
C GLU A 457 -29.16 21.84 -17.51
N TYR A 458 -27.86 22.13 -17.37
CA TYR A 458 -27.35 23.42 -16.89
C TYR A 458 -27.71 24.57 -17.84
N LEU A 459 -27.57 24.37 -19.16
CA LEU A 459 -27.85 25.39 -20.19
C LEU A 459 -29.35 25.66 -20.41
N LEU A 460 -30.22 24.72 -20.03
CA LEU A 460 -31.67 24.87 -20.13
C LEU A 460 -32.28 25.74 -19.03
N LEU A 461 -31.51 26.11 -18.00
CA LEU A 461 -31.98 26.85 -16.84
C LEU A 461 -31.46 28.29 -16.86
N ASP A 462 -32.34 29.26 -16.64
CA ASP A 462 -31.95 30.68 -16.55
C ASP A 462 -31.15 31.00 -15.28
N THR A 463 -31.37 30.24 -14.19
CA THR A 463 -30.68 30.39 -12.89
C THR A 463 -30.27 29.03 -12.30
N PRO A 464 -29.30 28.35 -12.93
CA PRO A 464 -28.94 26.98 -12.58
C PRO A 464 -28.44 26.85 -11.13
N GLU A 465 -27.86 27.89 -10.54
CA GLU A 465 -27.38 27.86 -9.15
C GLU A 465 -28.52 27.70 -8.14
N SER A 466 -29.72 28.19 -8.47
CA SER A 466 -30.89 28.11 -7.59
C SER A 466 -31.85 26.99 -7.96
N LEU A 467 -31.88 26.62 -9.24
CA LEU A 467 -32.89 25.70 -9.79
C LEU A 467 -32.42 24.24 -9.89
N LEU A 468 -31.10 23.97 -9.97
CA LEU A 468 -30.60 22.60 -10.05
C LEU A 468 -30.76 21.85 -8.73
N PRO A 469 -31.49 20.71 -8.70
CA PRO A 469 -31.61 19.88 -7.51
C PRO A 469 -30.25 19.33 -7.06
N ALA A 470 -30.08 19.13 -5.75
CA ALA A 470 -28.85 18.56 -5.20
C ALA A 470 -28.53 17.17 -5.78
N ASP A 471 -29.56 16.35 -5.98
CA ASP A 471 -29.40 14.95 -6.43
C ASP A 471 -28.76 14.87 -7.82
N VAL A 472 -29.19 15.73 -8.75
CA VAL A 472 -28.62 15.84 -10.10
C VAL A 472 -27.13 16.21 -10.04
N VAL A 473 -26.78 17.15 -9.15
CA VAL A 473 -25.38 17.55 -8.94
C VAL A 473 -24.56 16.39 -8.36
N HIS A 474 -25.10 15.68 -7.36
CA HIS A 474 -24.43 14.52 -6.76
C HIS A 474 -24.22 13.38 -7.78
N ASP A 475 -25.20 13.12 -8.64
CA ASP A 475 -25.09 12.12 -9.70
C ASP A 475 -24.03 12.51 -10.75
N CYS A 476 -23.97 13.79 -11.13
CA CYS A 476 -22.93 14.31 -12.01
C CYS A 476 -21.53 14.14 -11.40
N VAL A 477 -21.35 14.54 -10.13
CA VAL A 477 -20.07 14.39 -9.41
C VAL A 477 -19.64 12.93 -9.39
N LYS A 478 -20.57 12.00 -9.11
CA LYS A 478 -20.30 10.57 -9.12
C LYS A 478 -19.85 10.07 -10.49
N ARG A 479 -20.55 10.42 -11.57
CA ARG A 479 -20.17 10.03 -12.93
C ARG A 479 -18.76 10.52 -13.30
N VAL A 480 -18.50 11.81 -13.10
CA VAL A 480 -17.21 12.45 -13.40
C VAL A 480 -16.06 11.83 -12.60
N THR A 481 -16.32 11.49 -11.33
CA THR A 481 -15.32 10.87 -10.44
C THR A 481 -15.00 9.44 -10.88
N ILE A 482 -16.02 8.61 -11.12
CA ILE A 482 -15.84 7.20 -11.52
C ILE A 482 -15.13 7.11 -12.88
N SER A 483 -15.45 8.00 -13.82
CA SER A 483 -14.78 8.04 -15.12
C SER A 483 -13.37 8.66 -15.07
N SER A 484 -12.88 9.05 -13.89
CA SER A 484 -11.60 9.76 -13.69
C SER A 484 -11.43 11.00 -14.59
N ARG A 485 -12.55 11.65 -14.96
CA ARG A 485 -12.54 12.87 -15.78
C ARG A 485 -12.32 14.12 -14.95
N GLY A 486 -12.65 14.08 -13.66
CA GLY A 486 -12.34 15.12 -12.71
C GLY A 486 -12.32 14.64 -11.28
N PHE A 487 -11.68 15.45 -10.43
CA PHE A 487 -11.29 15.04 -9.08
C PHE A 487 -11.97 15.92 -8.03
N PRO A 488 -12.94 15.38 -7.26
CA PRO A 488 -13.57 16.12 -6.18
C PRO A 488 -12.58 16.42 -5.05
N VAL A 489 -12.58 17.68 -4.58
CA VAL A 489 -11.72 18.15 -3.48
C VAL A 489 -12.55 18.48 -2.24
N LEU A 490 -12.23 17.82 -1.13
CA LEU A 490 -12.75 18.05 0.22
C LEU A 490 -11.66 18.65 1.10
N LEU A 491 -12.03 19.22 2.25
CA LEU A 491 -11.08 19.85 3.16
C LEU A 491 -11.44 19.66 4.63
N GLY A 492 -10.45 19.78 5.51
CA GLY A 492 -10.65 19.59 6.94
C GLY A 492 -9.39 19.53 7.79
N SER A 493 -9.56 19.05 9.01
CA SER A 493 -8.50 18.80 9.99
C SER A 493 -8.79 17.49 10.71
N SER A 494 -8.01 16.45 10.42
CA SER A 494 -8.11 15.16 11.10
C SER A 494 -7.81 15.29 12.59
N ARG A 495 -6.88 16.18 12.98
CA ARG A 495 -6.53 16.41 14.39
C ARG A 495 -7.70 16.98 15.20
N ARG A 496 -8.47 17.90 14.63
CA ARG A 496 -9.64 18.50 15.28
C ARG A 496 -10.94 17.73 15.03
N ASN A 497 -10.87 16.60 14.32
CA ASN A 497 -12.03 15.84 13.87
C ASN A 497 -13.05 16.70 13.11
N VAL A 498 -12.54 17.57 12.22
CA VAL A 498 -13.35 18.45 11.35
C VAL A 498 -13.20 17.97 9.91
N GLY A 499 -14.30 17.64 9.23
CA GLY A 499 -14.29 17.24 7.82
C GLY A 499 -14.20 15.72 7.57
N ILE A 500 -13.90 14.89 8.59
CA ILE A 500 -13.77 13.43 8.41
C ILE A 500 -15.10 12.74 8.07
N GLN A 501 -16.19 13.13 8.72
CA GLN A 501 -17.53 12.60 8.41
C GLN A 501 -17.92 12.87 6.94
N PRO A 502 -17.77 14.10 6.41
CA PRO A 502 -17.93 14.36 4.98
C PRO A 502 -17.05 13.52 4.04
N ILE A 503 -15.84 13.13 4.46
CA ILE A 503 -15.00 12.23 3.65
C ILE A 503 -15.61 10.83 3.61
N LEU A 504 -16.05 10.29 4.76
CA LEU A 504 -16.73 9.00 4.82
C LEU A 504 -18.01 9.00 3.98
N ASP A 505 -18.77 10.09 4.01
CA ASP A 505 -19.93 10.28 3.13
C ASP A 505 -19.50 10.34 1.65
N GLY A 506 -18.47 11.11 1.32
CA GLY A 506 -17.94 11.21 -0.05
C GLY A 506 -17.40 9.88 -0.61
N ILE A 507 -16.80 9.04 0.22
CA ILE A 507 -16.37 7.68 -0.16
C ILE A 507 -17.59 6.84 -0.58
N VAL A 508 -18.68 6.89 0.18
CA VAL A 508 -19.89 6.13 -0.14
C VAL A 508 -20.59 6.69 -1.38
N ASP A 509 -20.71 8.02 -1.45
CA ASP A 509 -21.54 8.71 -2.44
C ASP A 509 -20.85 8.83 -3.82
N TYR A 510 -19.52 9.03 -3.87
CA TYR A 510 -18.81 9.35 -5.14
C TYR A 510 -17.80 8.30 -5.62
N LEU A 511 -17.24 7.47 -4.73
CA LEU A 511 -16.27 6.44 -5.15
C LEU A 511 -16.98 5.17 -5.65
N PRO A 512 -16.37 4.44 -6.60
CA PRO A 512 -16.97 3.27 -7.22
C PRO A 512 -17.13 2.10 -6.25
N ASP A 513 -18.13 1.27 -6.51
CA ASP A 513 -18.17 -0.09 -5.99
C ASP A 513 -17.36 -1.05 -6.90
N PRO A 514 -17.00 -2.25 -6.42
CA PRO A 514 -16.17 -3.21 -7.17
C PRO A 514 -16.70 -3.57 -8.57
N SER A 515 -18.02 -3.53 -8.79
CA SER A 515 -18.62 -3.88 -10.10
C SER A 515 -18.46 -2.79 -11.14
N GLN A 516 -18.14 -1.55 -10.72
CA GLN A 516 -17.97 -0.39 -11.59
C GLN A 516 -16.53 -0.23 -12.06
N ARG A 517 -15.63 -1.14 -11.68
CA ARG A 517 -14.22 -1.14 -12.06
C ARG A 517 -13.92 -2.28 -13.02
N PRO A 518 -13.10 -2.03 -14.07
CA PRO A 518 -12.59 -3.11 -14.89
C PRO A 518 -11.66 -3.99 -14.03
N LEU A 519 -11.65 -5.29 -14.32
CA LEU A 519 -10.70 -6.21 -13.71
C LEU A 519 -9.28 -5.85 -14.13
N PRO A 520 -8.28 -5.97 -13.24
CA PRO A 520 -6.89 -5.85 -13.63
C PRO A 520 -6.53 -6.83 -14.76
N PRO A 521 -5.70 -6.46 -15.75
CA PRO A 521 -5.41 -7.29 -16.93
C PRO A 521 -4.94 -8.72 -16.58
N HIS A 522 -4.05 -8.86 -15.60
CA HIS A 522 -3.55 -10.16 -15.13
C HIS A 522 -4.66 -11.02 -14.50
N VAL A 523 -5.56 -10.42 -13.71
CA VAL A 523 -6.73 -11.12 -13.14
C VAL A 523 -7.72 -11.53 -14.23
N ALA A 524 -7.98 -10.64 -15.21
CA ALA A 524 -8.88 -10.92 -16.32
C ALA A 524 -8.37 -12.07 -17.20
N SER A 525 -7.06 -12.14 -17.45
CA SER A 525 -6.41 -13.24 -18.17
C SER A 525 -6.62 -14.57 -17.46
N VAL A 526 -6.33 -14.64 -16.15
CA VAL A 526 -6.52 -15.87 -15.36
C VAL A 526 -7.99 -16.26 -15.26
N LEU A 527 -8.91 -15.30 -15.05
CA LEU A 527 -10.35 -15.57 -15.04
C LEU A 527 -10.80 -16.21 -16.36
N SER A 528 -10.31 -15.71 -17.50
CA SER A 528 -10.63 -16.24 -18.83
C SER A 528 -10.06 -17.65 -19.04
N ARG A 529 -8.88 -17.96 -18.48
CA ARG A 529 -8.32 -19.33 -18.46
C ARG A 529 -9.21 -20.27 -17.64
N VAL A 530 -9.61 -19.86 -16.43
CA VAL A 530 -10.48 -20.65 -15.55
C VAL A 530 -11.85 -20.91 -16.19
N GLN A 531 -12.44 -19.91 -16.85
CA GLN A 531 -13.73 -20.05 -17.54
C GLN A 531 -13.68 -21.02 -18.72
N ARG A 532 -12.56 -21.08 -19.46
CA ARG A 532 -12.37 -22.07 -20.53
C ARG A 532 -12.25 -23.50 -20.00
N SER A 533 -11.66 -23.65 -18.81
CA SER A 533 -11.41 -24.95 -18.19
C SER A 533 -12.54 -25.44 -17.29
N THR A 534 -13.63 -24.68 -17.13
CA THR A 534 -14.80 -25.06 -16.32
C THR A 534 -16.05 -25.24 -17.18
N PRO A 535 -16.86 -26.30 -16.99
CA PRO A 535 -18.12 -26.46 -17.70
C PRO A 535 -19.10 -25.32 -17.34
N SER A 536 -19.92 -24.91 -18.31
CA SER A 536 -20.67 -23.63 -18.34
C SER A 536 -21.68 -23.36 -17.21
N GLU A 537 -21.79 -24.22 -16.20
CA GLU A 537 -22.71 -24.07 -15.06
C GLU A 537 -22.07 -23.38 -13.83
N SER A 538 -20.74 -23.21 -13.77
CA SER A 538 -20.06 -22.60 -12.61
C SER A 538 -19.76 -21.11 -12.80
N GLN A 539 -20.78 -20.25 -12.81
CA GLN A 539 -20.59 -18.79 -12.78
C GLN A 539 -19.98 -18.26 -11.46
N SER A 540 -19.71 -19.12 -10.47
CA SER A 540 -19.31 -18.75 -9.11
C SER A 540 -17.90 -19.22 -8.68
N SER A 541 -16.99 -19.48 -9.62
CA SER A 541 -15.63 -19.93 -9.31
C SER A 541 -14.82 -18.80 -8.64
N PRO A 542 -14.19 -19.04 -7.46
CA PRO A 542 -13.46 -17.99 -6.77
C PRO A 542 -12.20 -17.60 -7.53
N ILE A 543 -12.01 -16.30 -7.76
CA ILE A 543 -10.74 -15.74 -8.24
C ILE A 543 -10.27 -14.69 -7.25
N LEU A 544 -9.03 -14.87 -6.81
CA LEU A 544 -8.44 -14.17 -5.69
C LEU A 544 -7.07 -13.62 -6.06
N LEU A 545 -6.78 -12.38 -5.67
CA LEU A 545 -5.43 -11.81 -5.76
C LEU A 545 -4.84 -11.68 -4.36
N THR A 546 -3.76 -12.40 -4.07
CA THR A 546 -3.02 -12.23 -2.81
C THR A 546 -2.07 -11.07 -2.95
N PHE A 547 -2.46 -9.91 -2.44
CA PHE A 547 -1.64 -8.71 -2.54
C PHE A 547 -0.68 -8.58 -1.35
N LYS A 548 -0.91 -9.19 -0.19
CA LYS A 548 0.01 -9.04 0.94
C LYS A 548 0.11 -10.30 1.78
N ILE A 549 1.28 -10.56 2.35
CA ILE A 549 1.49 -11.63 3.32
C ILE A 549 1.97 -11.00 4.62
N ILE A 550 1.44 -11.46 5.74
CA ILE A 550 1.85 -11.04 7.09
C ILE A 550 2.14 -12.30 7.89
N PHE A 551 3.25 -12.33 8.61
CA PHE A 551 3.53 -13.43 9.54
C PHE A 551 3.01 -13.11 10.93
N ASP A 552 1.99 -13.85 11.37
CA ASP A 552 1.49 -13.77 12.74
C ASP A 552 2.16 -14.85 13.61
N PRO A 553 2.72 -14.51 14.79
CA PRO A 553 3.41 -15.47 15.65
C PRO A 553 2.56 -16.65 16.13
N GLN A 554 1.23 -16.49 16.21
CA GLN A 554 0.31 -17.53 16.69
C GLN A 554 -0.35 -18.31 15.54
N ARG A 555 -0.61 -17.65 14.40
CA ARG A 555 -1.40 -18.19 13.29
C ARG A 555 -0.56 -18.57 12.06
N GLY A 556 0.72 -18.20 12.04
CA GLY A 556 1.61 -18.39 10.90
C GLY A 556 1.35 -17.38 9.78
N PRO A 557 1.64 -17.72 8.51
CA PRO A 557 1.43 -16.80 7.40
C PRO A 557 -0.07 -16.53 7.17
N LEU A 558 -0.41 -15.25 7.16
CA LEU A 558 -1.71 -14.70 6.79
C LEU A 558 -1.59 -14.04 5.43
N SER A 559 -2.29 -14.58 4.43
CA SER A 559 -2.36 -14.04 3.08
C SER A 559 -3.55 -13.09 2.97
N LEU A 560 -3.29 -11.80 2.87
CA LEU A 560 -4.30 -10.77 2.57
C LEU A 560 -4.64 -10.82 1.10
N THR A 561 -5.92 -11.01 0.83
CA THR A 561 -6.41 -11.42 -0.47
C THR A 561 -7.66 -10.63 -0.83
N ARG A 562 -7.69 -10.17 -2.09
CA ARG A 562 -8.82 -9.52 -2.73
C ARG A 562 -9.66 -10.54 -3.48
N VAL A 563 -10.96 -10.63 -3.20
CA VAL A 563 -11.90 -11.48 -3.95
C VAL A 563 -12.44 -10.72 -5.15
N TYR A 564 -12.13 -11.17 -6.37
CA TYR A 564 -12.64 -10.57 -7.62
C TYR A 564 -13.87 -11.28 -8.18
N SER A 565 -13.90 -12.61 -8.07
CA SER A 565 -15.01 -13.43 -8.55
C SER A 565 -15.27 -14.56 -7.57
N GLY A 566 -16.49 -15.12 -7.63
CA GLY A 566 -16.92 -16.27 -6.83
C GLY A 566 -16.91 -16.04 -5.32
N TYR A 567 -16.97 -17.13 -4.57
CA TYR A 567 -17.04 -17.10 -3.11
C TYR A 567 -16.00 -17.99 -2.48
N VAL A 568 -15.44 -17.52 -1.37
CA VAL A 568 -14.44 -18.26 -0.59
C VAL A 568 -15.03 -18.63 0.76
N ARG A 569 -14.74 -19.85 1.21
CA ARG A 569 -15.13 -20.38 2.51
C ARG A 569 -13.92 -20.96 3.23
N SER A 570 -14.00 -20.99 4.56
CA SER A 570 -13.03 -21.74 5.36
C SER A 570 -12.98 -23.22 4.93
N CYS A 571 -11.82 -23.86 5.03
CA CYS A 571 -11.56 -25.24 4.59
C CYS A 571 -11.65 -25.53 3.08
N MET A 572 -11.84 -24.51 2.23
CA MET A 572 -11.85 -24.69 0.77
C MET A 572 -10.44 -24.97 0.22
N GLN A 573 -10.33 -25.85 -0.77
CA GLN A 573 -9.11 -26.05 -1.54
C GLN A 573 -9.03 -25.02 -2.67
N ILE A 574 -7.84 -24.46 -2.89
CA ILE A 574 -7.59 -23.44 -3.88
C ILE A 574 -6.29 -23.74 -4.61
N ARG A 575 -6.24 -23.47 -5.91
CA ARG A 575 -5.05 -23.65 -6.75
C ARG A 575 -4.40 -22.31 -7.01
N ASN A 576 -3.07 -22.25 -7.02
CA ASN A 576 -2.30 -21.12 -7.51
C ASN A 576 -2.18 -21.18 -9.04
N TRP A 577 -2.56 -20.11 -9.73
CA TRP A 577 -2.64 -20.02 -11.19
C TRP A 577 -1.51 -19.20 -11.83
N THR A 578 -0.62 -18.62 -11.02
CA THR A 578 0.51 -17.78 -11.48
C THR A 578 1.86 -18.46 -11.37
N ARG A 579 2.00 -19.44 -10.45
CA ARG A 579 3.29 -20.09 -10.18
C ARG A 579 3.51 -21.27 -11.13
N HIS A 580 4.59 -21.22 -11.90
CA HIS A 580 5.00 -22.31 -12.82
C HIS A 580 6.21 -23.11 -12.32
N ASP A 581 6.87 -22.63 -11.27
CA ASP A 581 8.07 -23.23 -10.67
C ASP A 581 7.77 -24.27 -9.57
N LEU A 582 6.49 -24.48 -9.24
CA LEU A 582 6.04 -25.43 -8.23
C LEU A 582 5.48 -26.70 -8.89
N ASP A 583 5.58 -27.83 -8.19
CA ASP A 583 4.93 -29.08 -8.59
C ASP A 583 3.41 -29.01 -8.37
N ASP A 584 2.64 -29.83 -9.12
CA ASP A 584 1.17 -29.80 -9.09
C ASP A 584 0.58 -29.98 -7.68
N ALA A 585 1.24 -30.74 -6.81
CA ALA A 585 0.80 -30.92 -5.43
C ALA A 585 0.96 -29.64 -4.60
N SER A 586 2.03 -28.88 -4.79
CA SER A 586 2.29 -27.61 -4.11
C SER A 586 1.48 -26.45 -4.68
N LEU A 587 0.93 -26.59 -5.90
CA LEU A 587 0.02 -25.59 -6.47
C LEU A 587 -1.36 -25.61 -5.81
N VAL A 588 -1.74 -26.70 -5.15
CA VAL A 588 -3.04 -26.82 -4.48
C VAL A 588 -2.88 -26.69 -2.97
N GLU A 589 -3.47 -25.63 -2.41
CA GLU A 589 -3.42 -25.31 -1.00
C GLU A 589 -4.82 -25.35 -0.36
N LYS A 590 -4.89 -25.52 0.96
CA LYS A 590 -6.15 -25.51 1.71
C LYS A 590 -6.25 -24.27 2.57
N ILE A 591 -7.34 -23.52 2.43
CA ILE A 591 -7.66 -22.38 3.27
C ILE A 591 -8.02 -22.90 4.66
N GLY A 592 -7.27 -22.50 5.69
CA GLY A 592 -7.54 -22.86 7.07
C GLY A 592 -8.74 -22.09 7.63
N THR A 593 -8.53 -20.81 7.94
CA THR A 593 -9.54 -19.89 8.44
C THR A 593 -9.58 -18.61 7.63
N LEU A 594 -10.77 -18.07 7.45
CA LEU A 594 -11.04 -16.80 6.80
C LEU A 594 -11.22 -15.72 7.87
N LEU A 595 -10.48 -14.62 7.75
CA LEU A 595 -10.40 -13.56 8.76
C LEU A 595 -10.71 -12.20 8.13
N GLN A 596 -11.59 -11.43 8.75
CA GLN A 596 -11.82 -10.02 8.41
C GLN A 596 -10.93 -9.13 9.29
N LEU A 597 -10.16 -8.25 8.67
CA LEU A 597 -9.28 -7.32 9.36
C LEU A 597 -10.10 -6.16 9.95
N THR A 598 -10.06 -6.00 11.27
CA THR A 598 -10.78 -4.95 11.99
C THR A 598 -9.81 -4.20 12.91
N GLY A 599 -9.10 -3.21 12.36
CA GLY A 599 -8.05 -2.52 13.10
C GLY A 599 -6.97 -3.50 13.57
N ASP A 600 -6.73 -3.56 14.87
CA ASP A 600 -5.76 -4.44 15.55
C ASP A 600 -6.23 -5.89 15.74
N THR A 601 -7.48 -6.20 15.39
CA THR A 601 -8.08 -7.53 15.65
C THR A 601 -8.54 -8.23 14.38
N TYR A 602 -8.49 -9.56 14.43
CA TYR A 602 -9.00 -10.43 13.37
C TYR A 602 -10.32 -11.07 13.82
N GLU A 603 -11.39 -10.81 13.05
CA GLU A 603 -12.69 -11.45 13.25
C GLU A 603 -12.81 -12.66 12.30
N ILE A 604 -13.19 -13.83 12.81
CA ILE A 604 -13.41 -15.01 11.97
C ILE A 604 -14.72 -14.85 11.21
N VAL A 605 -14.69 -15.08 9.90
CA VAL A 605 -15.85 -15.02 9.00
C VAL A 605 -16.02 -16.36 8.27
N ASP A 606 -17.27 -16.74 8.01
CA ASP A 606 -17.55 -18.05 7.39
C ASP A 606 -17.31 -18.05 5.87
N CYS A 607 -17.61 -16.91 5.22
CA CYS A 607 -17.50 -16.74 3.78
C CYS A 607 -17.21 -15.28 3.39
N ALA A 608 -16.60 -15.09 2.22
CA ALA A 608 -16.38 -13.80 1.57
C ALA A 608 -16.74 -13.88 0.09
N GLY A 609 -17.31 -12.78 -0.44
CA GLY A 609 -17.74 -12.67 -1.83
C GLY A 609 -16.94 -11.63 -2.61
N PRO A 610 -17.32 -11.39 -3.89
CA PRO A 610 -16.65 -10.44 -4.74
C PRO A 610 -16.62 -9.05 -4.12
N GLY A 611 -15.47 -8.39 -4.17
CA GLY A 611 -15.30 -7.07 -3.60
C GLY A 611 -14.85 -7.06 -2.13
N ASN A 612 -14.77 -8.20 -1.44
CA ASN A 612 -14.25 -8.25 -0.08
C ASN A 612 -12.70 -8.36 -0.07
N ILE A 613 -12.08 -7.74 0.94
CA ILE A 613 -10.67 -7.94 1.28
C ILE A 613 -10.63 -8.71 2.61
N VAL A 614 -9.96 -9.85 2.60
CA VAL A 614 -9.91 -10.81 3.73
C VAL A 614 -8.51 -11.38 3.88
N ALA A 615 -8.19 -11.87 5.08
CA ALA A 615 -6.97 -12.61 5.35
C ALA A 615 -7.27 -14.12 5.40
N LEU A 616 -6.48 -14.90 4.66
CA LEU A 616 -6.51 -16.35 4.60
C LEU A 616 -5.36 -16.92 5.42
N SER A 617 -5.67 -17.83 6.35
CA SER A 617 -4.63 -18.56 7.08
C SER A 617 -4.37 -19.93 6.44
N GLY A 618 -3.15 -20.45 6.60
CA GLY A 618 -2.80 -21.84 6.26
C GLY A 618 -2.15 -22.03 4.89
N LEU A 619 -1.99 -20.97 4.10
CA LEU A 619 -1.28 -21.00 2.82
C LEU A 619 0.24 -20.96 3.06
N GLN A 620 0.96 -21.99 2.62
CA GLN A 620 2.39 -22.20 2.80
C GLN A 620 3.23 -21.79 1.58
N SER A 621 2.73 -21.91 0.35
CA SER A 621 3.50 -21.60 -0.86
C SER A 621 3.13 -20.27 -1.50
N THR A 622 1.89 -19.81 -1.32
CA THR A 622 1.39 -18.55 -1.87
C THR A 622 2.30 -17.36 -1.53
N ARG A 623 2.58 -16.53 -2.53
CA ARG A 623 3.38 -15.29 -2.44
C ARG A 623 2.53 -14.05 -2.74
N THR A 624 3.09 -12.90 -2.38
CA THR A 624 2.56 -11.59 -2.83
C THR A 624 2.53 -11.54 -4.36
N GLY A 625 1.39 -11.13 -4.93
CA GLY A 625 1.13 -11.06 -6.37
C GLY A 625 0.45 -12.30 -6.95
N ASP A 626 0.36 -13.41 -6.20
CA ASP A 626 -0.21 -14.65 -6.72
C ASP A 626 -1.73 -14.56 -6.89
N ILE A 627 -2.20 -15.18 -7.99
CA ILE A 627 -3.63 -15.32 -8.27
C ILE A 627 -4.06 -16.74 -7.90
N LEU A 628 -5.03 -16.84 -6.98
CA LEU A 628 -5.59 -18.10 -6.53
C LEU A 628 -6.97 -18.32 -7.17
N GLY A 629 -7.26 -19.55 -7.55
CA GLY A 629 -8.46 -19.93 -8.29
C GLY A 629 -8.95 -21.34 -7.94
N PRO A 630 -10.03 -21.83 -8.57
CA PRO A 630 -10.55 -23.16 -8.30
C PRO A 630 -9.54 -24.24 -8.66
N VAL A 631 -9.62 -25.38 -7.96
CA VAL A 631 -8.90 -26.60 -8.33
C VAL A 631 -9.68 -27.26 -9.47
N ILE A 632 -9.09 -27.30 -10.67
CA ILE A 632 -9.67 -27.96 -11.84
C ILE A 632 -8.89 -29.24 -12.11
N SER A 633 -9.60 -30.37 -12.20
CA SER A 633 -9.05 -31.63 -12.65
C SER A 633 -9.10 -31.69 -14.18
N SER A 634 -8.09 -31.18 -14.87
CA SER A 634 -7.93 -31.38 -16.32
C SER A 634 -7.01 -32.56 -16.60
N SER A 635 -7.44 -33.47 -17.48
CA SER A 635 -6.61 -34.52 -18.08
C SER A 635 -5.46 -33.92 -18.90
N PRO A 636 -4.33 -34.63 -19.09
CA PRO A 636 -3.09 -34.08 -19.65
C PRO A 636 -3.12 -33.63 -21.12
N ASP A 637 -4.23 -33.82 -21.84
CA ASP A 637 -4.30 -33.74 -23.31
C ASP A 637 -4.76 -32.39 -23.88
N SER A 638 -4.73 -31.30 -23.10
CA SER A 638 -4.94 -29.96 -23.66
C SER A 638 -3.57 -29.30 -23.86
N GLU A 639 -3.04 -29.35 -25.08
CA GLU A 639 -1.90 -28.52 -25.48
C GLU A 639 -2.20 -27.07 -25.13
N VAL A 640 -1.63 -26.59 -24.03
CA VAL A 640 -1.70 -25.19 -23.64
C VAL A 640 -0.81 -24.44 -24.60
N ASP A 641 -1.38 -23.53 -25.39
CA ASP A 641 -0.66 -22.62 -26.28
C ASP A 641 0.37 -21.80 -25.48
N GLU A 642 1.61 -22.32 -25.35
CA GLU A 642 2.76 -21.65 -24.72
C GLU A 642 3.11 -20.31 -25.41
N ARG A 643 2.55 -20.05 -26.60
CA ARG A 643 2.81 -18.83 -27.38
C ARG A 643 2.07 -17.59 -26.88
N MET A 644 1.09 -17.74 -25.98
CA MET A 644 0.31 -16.61 -25.44
C MET A 644 0.68 -16.25 -24.00
N ASP A 645 1.70 -16.92 -23.43
CA ASP A 645 2.22 -16.66 -22.08
C ASP A 645 3.29 -15.56 -22.04
N ALA A 646 3.75 -15.06 -23.18
CA ALA A 646 4.81 -14.05 -23.26
C ALA A 646 4.35 -12.60 -22.94
N ASP A 647 3.03 -12.32 -22.99
CA ASP A 647 2.47 -10.96 -22.90
C ASP A 647 1.63 -10.72 -21.63
N VAL A 648 1.72 -11.59 -20.61
CA VAL A 648 1.15 -11.26 -19.30
C VAL A 648 2.17 -10.39 -18.58
N ASP A 649 1.93 -9.08 -18.56
CA ASP A 649 2.72 -8.13 -17.77
C ASP A 649 2.89 -8.68 -16.35
N ASP A 650 4.10 -9.15 -16.05
CA ASP A 650 4.50 -9.58 -14.72
C ASP A 650 4.16 -8.46 -13.73
N ALA A 651 3.63 -8.83 -12.57
CA ALA A 651 3.38 -7.86 -11.50
C ALA A 651 4.66 -7.03 -11.29
N PHE A 652 4.56 -5.71 -11.45
CA PHE A 652 5.72 -4.82 -11.43
C PHE A 652 6.43 -4.91 -10.07
N ILE A 653 7.53 -5.66 -10.01
CA ILE A 653 8.43 -5.71 -8.86
C ILE A 653 9.64 -4.83 -9.19
N PRO A 654 9.82 -3.69 -8.51
CA PRO A 654 10.95 -2.82 -8.75
C PRO A 654 12.25 -3.55 -8.38
N GLN A 655 13.32 -3.29 -9.14
CA GLN A 655 14.62 -3.88 -8.84
C GLN A 655 15.21 -3.19 -7.59
N PRO A 656 15.79 -3.95 -6.64
CA PRO A 656 16.48 -3.37 -5.51
C PRO A 656 17.68 -2.55 -5.97
N VAL A 657 17.97 -1.45 -5.25
CA VAL A 657 18.99 -0.47 -5.62
C VAL A 657 20.15 -0.38 -4.63
N VAL A 658 19.95 -0.85 -3.39
CA VAL A 658 20.99 -0.91 -2.36
C VAL A 658 21.29 -2.36 -2.06
N HIS A 659 22.58 -2.68 -1.96
CA HIS A 659 23.08 -4.00 -1.59
C HIS A 659 23.98 -3.89 -0.35
N ALA A 660 23.88 -4.87 0.54
CA ALA A 660 24.72 -4.98 1.74
C ALA A 660 25.07 -6.44 2.02
N ALA A 661 26.19 -6.64 2.71
CA ALA A 661 26.52 -7.94 3.28
C ALA A 661 25.77 -8.11 4.61
N LEU A 662 25.18 -9.28 4.85
CA LEU A 662 24.53 -9.64 6.10
C LEU A 662 25.23 -10.86 6.70
N GLU A 663 25.71 -10.71 7.93
CA GLU A 663 26.40 -11.79 8.63
C GLU A 663 25.79 -12.03 10.02
N PRO A 664 25.49 -13.30 10.38
CA PRO A 664 25.11 -13.61 11.74
C PRO A 664 26.32 -13.52 12.67
N LYS A 665 26.12 -13.08 13.92
CA LYS A 665 27.21 -13.05 14.91
C LYS A 665 27.74 -14.44 15.29
N SER A 666 26.97 -15.50 15.06
CA SER A 666 27.34 -16.88 15.35
C SER A 666 27.02 -17.80 14.18
N SER A 667 27.89 -18.76 13.89
CA SER A 667 27.61 -19.80 12.89
C SER A 667 26.41 -20.69 13.26
N SER A 668 26.10 -20.81 14.55
CA SER A 668 24.95 -21.60 15.03
C SER A 668 23.59 -21.02 14.60
N THR A 669 23.50 -19.72 14.32
CA THR A 669 22.26 -19.05 13.93
C THR A 669 22.04 -19.01 12.41
N LEU A 670 22.94 -19.58 11.61
CA LEU A 670 22.85 -19.57 10.14
C LEU A 670 21.54 -20.18 9.60
N ARG A 671 21.10 -21.32 10.14
CA ARG A 671 19.84 -21.95 9.70
C ARG A 671 18.61 -21.11 10.01
N ASN A 672 18.59 -20.47 11.19
CA ASN A 672 17.49 -19.59 11.58
C ASN A 672 17.48 -18.32 10.75
N LEU A 673 18.66 -17.80 10.40
CA LEU A 673 18.82 -16.67 9.49
C LEU A 673 18.29 -17.01 8.09
N GLU A 674 18.68 -18.15 7.53
CA GLU A 674 18.20 -18.62 6.23
C GLU A 674 16.66 -18.71 6.20
N HIS A 675 16.05 -19.30 7.23
CA HIS A 675 14.60 -19.37 7.37
C HIS A 675 13.95 -17.98 7.50
N ALA A 676 14.53 -17.07 8.30
CA ALA A 676 14.01 -15.72 8.47
C ALA A 676 14.06 -14.91 7.17
N LEU A 677 15.17 -15.01 6.42
CA LEU A 677 15.32 -14.36 5.12
C LEU A 677 14.31 -14.90 4.09
N GLN A 678 14.07 -16.21 4.06
CA GLN A 678 13.04 -16.80 3.22
C GLN A 678 11.63 -16.28 3.55
N CYS A 679 11.31 -16.14 4.84
CA CYS A 679 10.02 -15.57 5.27
C CYS A 679 9.91 -14.09 4.87
N MET A 680 10.96 -13.29 5.07
CA MET A 680 10.98 -11.87 4.70
C MET A 680 10.85 -11.66 3.20
N GLN A 681 11.56 -12.43 2.37
CA GLN A 681 11.42 -12.37 0.91
C GLN A 681 10.04 -12.79 0.41
N ARG A 682 9.37 -13.70 1.13
CA ARG A 682 7.99 -14.10 0.82
C ARG A 682 7.00 -12.98 1.15
N GLU A 683 7.25 -12.26 2.24
CA GLU A 683 6.46 -11.11 2.65
C GLU A 683 6.67 -9.90 1.71
N ASP A 684 7.91 -9.63 1.33
CA ASP A 684 8.32 -8.55 0.44
C ASP A 684 9.23 -9.06 -0.71
N PRO A 685 8.68 -9.29 -1.91
CA PRO A 685 9.44 -9.65 -3.11
C PRO A 685 10.49 -8.61 -3.58
N SER A 686 10.38 -7.35 -3.17
CA SER A 686 11.36 -6.31 -3.51
C SER A 686 12.66 -6.46 -2.71
N PHE A 687 12.59 -7.14 -1.56
CA PHE A 687 13.76 -7.57 -0.81
C PHE A 687 14.30 -8.88 -1.39
N LYS A 688 15.60 -8.94 -1.67
CA LYS A 688 16.26 -10.16 -2.15
C LYS A 688 17.42 -10.50 -1.22
N ALA A 689 17.50 -11.75 -0.78
CA ALA A 689 18.68 -12.27 -0.10
C ALA A 689 19.23 -13.46 -0.88
N THR A 690 20.52 -13.41 -1.20
CA THR A 690 21.22 -14.44 -1.95
C THR A 690 22.51 -14.80 -1.23
N PHE A 691 22.76 -16.08 -1.05
CA PHE A 691 24.04 -16.55 -0.51
C PHE A 691 25.07 -16.60 -1.63
N ASP A 692 26.11 -15.76 -1.54
CA ASP A 692 27.21 -15.78 -2.47
C ASP A 692 28.21 -16.87 -2.07
N LYS A 693 28.36 -17.88 -2.93
CA LYS A 693 29.25 -19.02 -2.70
C LYS A 693 30.73 -18.65 -2.83
N GLU A 694 31.07 -17.59 -3.57
CA GLU A 694 32.46 -17.17 -3.76
C GLU A 694 32.98 -16.43 -2.53
N THR A 695 32.20 -15.48 -2.00
CA THR A 695 32.58 -14.71 -0.82
C THR A 695 32.14 -15.34 0.50
N GLY A 696 31.20 -16.28 0.48
CA GLY A 696 30.66 -16.94 1.68
C GLY A 696 29.74 -16.05 2.52
N GLN A 697 29.31 -14.91 1.98
CA GLN A 697 28.45 -13.93 2.66
C GLN A 697 27.00 -14.02 2.15
N TRP A 698 26.03 -13.65 2.99
CA TRP A 698 24.70 -13.33 2.49
C TRP A 698 24.70 -11.92 1.92
N VAL A 699 24.35 -11.80 0.65
CA VAL A 699 24.13 -10.53 -0.03
C VAL A 699 22.64 -10.22 0.06
N VAL A 700 22.30 -9.18 0.79
CA VAL A 700 20.93 -8.65 0.86
C VAL A 700 20.80 -7.43 -0.04
N ALA A 701 19.66 -7.30 -0.68
CA ALA A 701 19.35 -6.21 -1.59
C ALA A 701 17.96 -5.66 -1.26
N GLY A 702 17.86 -4.34 -1.18
CA GLY A 702 16.64 -3.64 -0.80
C GLY A 702 16.40 -2.39 -1.64
N MET A 703 15.22 -1.81 -1.45
CA MET A 703 14.78 -0.63 -2.16
C MET A 703 15.48 0.66 -1.72
N GLY A 704 16.22 0.66 -0.61
CA GLY A 704 16.90 1.83 -0.04
C GLY A 704 17.56 1.50 1.30
N ASP A 705 18.34 2.43 1.84
CA ASP A 705 19.01 2.25 3.14
C ASP A 705 17.99 2.08 4.27
N LEU A 706 16.93 2.90 4.27
CA LEU A 706 15.84 2.80 5.25
C LEU A 706 15.16 1.42 5.20
N HIS A 707 14.97 0.89 3.98
CA HIS A 707 14.39 -0.44 3.82
C HIS A 707 15.28 -1.51 4.48
N LEU A 708 16.60 -1.50 4.21
CA LEU A 708 17.52 -2.46 4.84
C LEU A 708 17.63 -2.28 6.36
N GLU A 709 17.58 -1.05 6.87
CA GLU A 709 17.53 -0.77 8.32
C GLU A 709 16.31 -1.39 8.99
N VAL A 710 15.13 -1.25 8.37
CA VAL A 710 13.88 -1.85 8.86
C VAL A 710 14.00 -3.36 8.87
N ILE A 711 14.49 -3.97 7.78
CA ILE A 711 14.69 -5.43 7.69
C ILE A 711 15.61 -5.93 8.80
N LEU A 712 16.74 -5.25 9.04
CA LEU A 712 17.66 -5.62 10.12
C LEU A 712 17.04 -5.45 11.51
N SER A 713 16.24 -4.40 11.72
CA SER A 713 15.51 -4.23 12.98
C SER A 713 14.50 -5.36 13.21
N ARG A 714 13.76 -5.75 12.17
CA ARG A 714 12.82 -6.88 12.21
C ARG A 714 13.54 -8.20 12.49
N LEU A 715 14.69 -8.47 11.87
CA LEU A 715 15.50 -9.66 12.17
C LEU A 715 15.90 -9.71 13.66
N ARG A 716 16.26 -8.56 14.24
CA ARG A 716 16.64 -8.46 15.65
C ARG A 716 15.45 -8.57 16.62
N ARG A 717 14.32 -7.93 16.32
CA ARG A 717 13.17 -7.82 17.23
C ARG A 717 12.19 -8.97 17.09
N GLU A 718 11.77 -9.30 15.85
CA GLU A 718 10.78 -10.34 15.57
C GLU A 718 11.41 -11.73 15.63
N TYR A 719 12.51 -11.93 14.91
CA TYR A 719 13.17 -13.24 14.80
C TYR A 719 14.24 -13.48 15.89
N ARG A 720 14.54 -12.45 16.70
CA ARG A 720 15.55 -12.50 17.78
C ARG A 720 16.93 -12.92 17.28
N LEU A 721 17.29 -12.50 16.08
CA LEU A 721 18.56 -12.80 15.43
C LEU A 721 19.51 -11.60 15.52
N GLU A 722 20.67 -11.80 16.12
CA GLU A 722 21.73 -10.81 16.10
C GLU A 722 22.55 -10.90 14.81
N VAL A 723 22.29 -9.96 13.92
CA VAL A 723 22.95 -9.82 12.62
C VAL A 723 23.67 -8.49 12.50
N ASN A 724 24.78 -8.50 11.77
CA ASN A 724 25.55 -7.33 11.39
C ASN A 724 25.38 -7.09 9.89
N MET A 725 25.18 -5.83 9.51
CA MET A 725 25.27 -5.41 8.10
C MET A 725 26.59 -4.68 7.86
N GLY A 726 27.20 -4.95 6.71
CA GLY A 726 28.46 -4.34 6.29
C GLY A 726 28.51 -4.10 4.79
N SER A 727 29.63 -3.51 4.34
CA SER A 727 29.94 -3.39 2.92
C SER A 727 30.13 -4.77 2.29
N LEU A 728 29.72 -4.91 1.02
CA LEU A 728 29.95 -6.13 0.27
C LEU A 728 31.45 -6.44 0.16
N LEU A 729 31.84 -7.68 0.44
CA LEU A 729 33.14 -8.17 0.03
C LEU A 729 33.18 -8.28 -1.50
N ILE A 730 34.26 -7.76 -2.08
CA ILE A 730 34.46 -7.74 -3.52
C ILE A 730 35.39 -8.88 -3.88
N SER A 731 34.93 -9.78 -4.74
CA SER A 731 35.80 -10.81 -5.30
C SER A 731 36.72 -10.18 -6.34
N HIS A 732 37.89 -9.74 -5.90
CA HIS A 732 38.99 -9.41 -6.81
C HIS A 732 39.38 -10.65 -7.64
N ARG A 733 40.01 -10.39 -8.79
CA ARG A 733 40.58 -11.42 -9.66
C ARG A 733 42.02 -11.07 -9.95
N GLU A 734 42.80 -12.05 -10.40
CA GLU A 734 44.19 -11.84 -10.77
C GLU A 734 44.37 -12.10 -12.26
N MET A 735 45.20 -11.29 -12.92
CA MET A 735 45.47 -11.45 -14.34
C MET A 735 46.95 -11.19 -14.64
N PRO A 736 47.65 -12.11 -15.34
CA PRO A 736 49.01 -11.89 -15.79
C PRO A 736 49.04 -10.97 -17.02
N GLU A 737 50.21 -10.41 -17.32
CA GLU A 737 50.39 -9.56 -18.49
C GLU A 737 50.08 -10.32 -19.81
N ALA A 738 49.30 -9.70 -20.69
CA ALA A 738 48.86 -10.31 -21.95
C ALA A 738 50.05 -10.63 -22.87
N GLY A 739 49.93 -11.68 -23.68
CA GLY A 739 50.91 -12.04 -24.70
C GLY A 739 52.07 -12.94 -24.25
N HIS A 740 52.09 -13.35 -22.97
CA HIS A 740 53.09 -14.27 -22.44
C HIS A 740 52.59 -15.72 -22.41
N GLU A 741 53.49 -16.68 -22.65
CA GLU A 741 53.23 -18.11 -22.59
C GLU A 741 54.33 -18.82 -21.79
N CYS A 742 53.95 -19.74 -20.90
CA CYS A 742 54.87 -20.52 -20.06
C CYS A 742 54.50 -22.01 -20.05
N CYS A 743 55.50 -22.88 -20.10
CA CYS A 743 55.31 -24.33 -20.03
C CYS A 743 55.36 -24.83 -18.58
N GLY A 744 54.44 -25.73 -18.23
CA GLY A 744 54.32 -26.38 -16.94
C GLY A 744 54.35 -27.89 -17.07
N THR A 745 55.16 -28.54 -16.22
CA THR A 745 55.25 -29.99 -16.13
C THR A 745 55.01 -30.46 -14.70
N ALA A 746 54.28 -31.57 -14.55
CA ALA A 746 54.12 -32.23 -13.26
C ALA A 746 53.99 -33.75 -13.39
N VAL A 747 54.42 -34.42 -12.33
CA VAL A 747 54.31 -35.87 -12.16
C VAL A 747 53.61 -36.13 -10.83
N SER A 748 52.65 -37.05 -10.78
CA SER A 748 52.10 -37.55 -9.51
C SER A 748 51.90 -39.05 -9.56
N THR A 749 52.14 -39.70 -8.42
CA THR A 749 52.06 -41.15 -8.27
C THR A 749 50.98 -41.49 -7.25
N GLY A 750 50.14 -42.48 -7.54
CA GLY A 750 49.07 -42.91 -6.63
C GLY A 750 48.69 -44.39 -6.81
N MET A 751 48.08 -44.96 -5.78
CA MET A 751 47.56 -46.33 -5.79
C MET A 751 46.13 -46.35 -6.33
N ILE A 752 45.90 -47.01 -7.47
CA ILE A 752 44.59 -47.10 -8.12
C ILE A 752 44.28 -48.56 -8.39
N GLY A 753 43.24 -49.10 -7.76
CA GLY A 753 42.84 -50.51 -7.92
C GLY A 753 43.96 -51.50 -7.54
N GLY A 754 44.75 -51.17 -6.51
CA GLY A 754 45.86 -52.02 -6.02
C GLY A 754 47.16 -51.94 -6.83
N ARG A 755 47.23 -51.13 -7.88
CA ARG A 755 48.46 -50.89 -8.66
C ARG A 755 48.94 -49.45 -8.51
N GLN A 756 50.25 -49.28 -8.37
CA GLN A 756 50.87 -47.96 -8.41
C GLN A 756 50.86 -47.42 -9.84
N ARG A 757 50.39 -46.19 -10.02
CA ARG A 757 50.35 -45.50 -11.31
C ARG A 757 50.96 -44.12 -11.19
N THR A 758 51.82 -43.77 -12.14
CA THR A 758 52.50 -42.47 -12.22
C THR A 758 52.01 -41.71 -13.45
N ILE A 759 51.35 -40.58 -13.26
CA ILE A 759 50.82 -39.74 -14.33
C ILE A 759 51.75 -38.56 -14.56
N PHE A 760 52.03 -38.25 -15.82
CA PHE A 760 52.76 -37.07 -16.26
C PHE A 760 51.85 -36.17 -17.10
N VAL A 761 51.92 -34.87 -16.83
CA VAL A 761 51.22 -33.83 -17.59
C VAL A 761 52.20 -32.73 -17.98
N GLU A 762 52.16 -32.33 -19.24
CA GLU A 762 52.83 -31.16 -19.79
C GLU A 762 51.82 -30.29 -20.53
N LEU A 763 51.81 -29.01 -20.21
CA LEU A 763 50.89 -28.03 -20.76
C LEU A 763 51.54 -26.64 -20.86
N ASP A 764 51.03 -25.82 -21.77
CA ASP A 764 51.34 -24.40 -21.81
C ASP A 764 50.20 -23.60 -21.23
N VAL A 765 50.54 -22.54 -20.51
CA VAL A 765 49.60 -21.53 -20.05
C VAL A 765 49.93 -20.25 -20.78
N PHE A 766 48.95 -19.67 -21.47
CA PHE A 766 49.11 -18.41 -22.21
C PHE A 766 48.12 -17.36 -21.71
N SER A 767 48.58 -16.11 -21.62
CA SER A 767 47.74 -14.96 -21.26
C SER A 767 47.14 -14.33 -22.52
N ASP A 768 45.81 -14.35 -22.65
CA ASP A 768 45.08 -13.82 -23.81
C ASP A 768 44.49 -12.43 -23.58
N GLY A 769 44.68 -11.86 -22.39
CA GLY A 769 44.28 -10.49 -22.11
C GLY A 769 42.79 -10.28 -21.84
N GLN A 770 41.97 -11.34 -21.85
CA GLN A 770 40.51 -11.18 -21.77
C GLN A 770 40.03 -10.81 -20.37
N THR A 771 39.26 -9.72 -20.28
CA THR A 771 38.77 -9.13 -19.02
C THR A 771 37.30 -9.46 -18.70
N ASN A 772 36.59 -10.15 -19.59
CA ASN A 772 35.18 -10.49 -19.39
C ASN A 772 35.04 -11.75 -18.52
N ALA A 773 34.23 -11.71 -17.47
CA ALA A 773 33.98 -12.85 -16.58
C ALA A 773 33.32 -14.07 -17.28
N SER A 774 32.64 -13.81 -18.40
CA SER A 774 31.86 -14.81 -19.14
C SER A 774 32.69 -15.67 -20.10
N SER A 775 34.00 -15.41 -20.24
CA SER A 775 34.87 -16.22 -21.09
C SER A 775 35.15 -17.56 -20.41
N ARG A 776 34.47 -18.62 -20.89
CA ARG A 776 34.79 -20.00 -20.48
C ARG A 776 36.28 -20.26 -20.70
N LEU A 777 36.91 -20.94 -19.74
CA LEU A 777 38.30 -21.41 -19.81
C LEU A 777 38.57 -22.05 -21.17
N ARG A 778 39.51 -21.47 -21.93
CA ARG A 778 39.94 -22.04 -23.21
C ARG A 778 40.98 -23.13 -22.97
N VAL A 779 40.51 -24.39 -22.98
CA VAL A 779 41.40 -25.56 -22.98
C VAL A 779 41.54 -26.11 -24.39
N ILE A 780 42.73 -25.97 -24.96
CA ILE A 780 43.10 -26.43 -26.30
C ILE A 780 43.88 -27.73 -26.17
N PHE A 781 43.42 -28.78 -26.82
CA PHE A 781 44.16 -30.06 -26.93
C PHE A 781 44.89 -30.09 -28.27
N VAL A 782 46.23 -30.21 -28.25
CA VAL A 782 47.03 -30.27 -29.49
C VAL A 782 46.77 -31.60 -30.21
N LYS A 783 46.74 -31.58 -31.56
CA LYS A 783 46.55 -32.78 -32.40
C LYS A 783 47.63 -33.83 -32.09
N GLY A 784 47.21 -35.08 -31.82
CA GLY A 784 48.10 -36.20 -31.44
C GLY A 784 47.76 -36.87 -30.10
N TRP A 785 46.73 -36.38 -29.40
CA TRP A 785 46.24 -36.94 -28.13
C TRP A 785 45.45 -38.25 -28.34
N ASN A 786 46.17 -39.37 -28.53
CA ASN A 786 45.57 -40.70 -28.72
C ASN A 786 45.60 -41.53 -27.41
N LEU A 787 44.42 -41.86 -26.87
CA LEU A 787 44.23 -42.84 -25.80
C LEU A 787 44.08 -44.24 -26.43
N GLU A 788 44.72 -45.26 -25.86
CA GLU A 788 44.38 -46.65 -26.18
C GLU A 788 43.39 -47.18 -25.15
N GLY A 789 42.17 -47.49 -25.60
CA GLY A 789 41.38 -48.51 -24.93
C GLY A 789 42.09 -49.84 -25.09
N GLN A 790 42.21 -50.63 -24.02
CA GLN A 790 42.60 -52.03 -24.18
C GLN A 790 41.65 -52.68 -25.19
N LYS A 791 42.19 -53.21 -26.29
CA LYS A 791 41.43 -54.03 -27.24
C LYS A 791 40.93 -55.27 -26.49
N GLY A 792 39.69 -55.21 -26.00
CA GLY A 792 38.88 -56.39 -25.77
C GLY A 792 38.50 -56.96 -27.13
N GLY A 793 38.69 -58.27 -27.33
CA GLY A 793 38.58 -58.90 -28.64
C GLY A 793 37.25 -58.62 -29.38
N GLY A 794 37.37 -58.30 -30.66
CA GLY A 794 36.43 -58.60 -31.74
C GLY A 794 34.96 -58.24 -31.52
N GLY A 795 34.59 -56.99 -31.78
CA GLY A 795 33.20 -56.59 -32.01
C GLY A 795 33.10 -55.18 -32.59
N SER A 796 32.30 -55.01 -33.64
CA SER A 796 32.10 -53.77 -34.41
C SER A 796 31.37 -52.63 -33.65
N GLY A 797 31.47 -52.60 -32.32
CA GLY A 797 30.87 -51.58 -31.43
C GLY A 797 31.88 -50.79 -30.58
N ASP A 798 33.18 -50.97 -30.79
CA ASP A 798 34.26 -50.50 -29.89
C ASP A 798 34.68 -49.02 -30.10
N THR A 799 34.21 -48.38 -31.19
CA THR A 799 34.55 -46.98 -31.52
C THR A 799 33.86 -45.97 -30.58
N ASP A 800 32.60 -46.22 -30.21
CA ASP A 800 31.85 -45.33 -29.32
C ASP A 800 32.36 -45.39 -27.87
N HIS A 801 32.83 -46.56 -27.43
CA HIS A 801 33.36 -46.75 -26.07
C HIS A 801 34.70 -46.02 -25.88
N SER A 802 35.59 -46.06 -26.88
CA SER A 802 36.85 -45.32 -26.88
C SER A 802 36.63 -43.81 -26.87
N ALA A 803 35.67 -43.31 -27.67
CA ALA A 803 35.29 -41.89 -27.69
C ALA A 803 34.69 -41.41 -26.36
N ALA A 804 33.83 -42.22 -25.72
CA ALA A 804 33.24 -41.90 -24.42
C ALA A 804 34.29 -41.85 -23.29
N ILE A 805 35.26 -42.77 -23.31
CA ILE A 805 36.39 -42.78 -22.36
C ILE A 805 37.27 -41.54 -22.58
N GLN A 806 37.59 -41.22 -23.83
CA GLN A 806 38.35 -40.02 -24.18
C GLN A 806 37.66 -38.75 -23.73
N HIS A 807 36.34 -38.64 -23.92
CA HIS A 807 35.55 -37.53 -23.43
C HIS A 807 35.60 -37.39 -21.90
N LYS A 808 35.49 -38.50 -21.16
CA LYS A 808 35.61 -38.49 -19.68
C LYS A 808 36.98 -38.00 -19.21
N VAL A 809 38.06 -38.43 -19.86
CA VAL A 809 39.42 -37.95 -19.53
C VAL A 809 39.59 -36.47 -19.87
N MET A 810 39.07 -36.00 -21.01
CA MET A 810 39.09 -34.56 -21.35
C MET A 810 38.35 -33.72 -20.32
N MET A 811 37.19 -34.19 -19.86
CA MET A 811 36.42 -33.51 -18.81
C MET A 811 37.21 -33.46 -17.50
N CYS A 812 37.90 -34.55 -17.12
CA CYS A 812 38.79 -34.54 -15.94
C CYS A 812 39.94 -33.53 -16.08
N VAL A 813 40.58 -33.46 -17.25
CA VAL A 813 41.67 -32.49 -17.50
C VAL A 813 41.13 -31.06 -17.44
N ARG A 814 40.00 -30.77 -18.09
CA ARG A 814 39.34 -29.46 -18.03
C ARG A 814 39.00 -29.06 -16.60
N GLN A 815 38.38 -29.96 -15.84
CA GLN A 815 38.05 -29.71 -14.43
C GLN A 815 39.31 -29.48 -13.58
N GLY A 816 40.41 -30.20 -13.85
CA GLY A 816 41.70 -29.95 -13.21
C GLY A 816 42.23 -28.54 -13.50
N CYS A 817 42.06 -28.07 -14.74
CA CYS A 817 42.47 -26.72 -15.12
C CYS A 817 41.58 -25.63 -14.51
N GLU A 818 40.27 -25.85 -14.44
CA GLU A 818 39.32 -24.92 -13.80
C GLU A 818 39.63 -24.77 -12.31
N VAL A 819 39.89 -25.89 -11.61
CA VAL A 819 40.28 -25.87 -10.20
C VAL A 819 41.59 -25.12 -10.00
N ALA A 820 42.57 -25.29 -10.90
CA ALA A 820 43.85 -24.58 -10.81
C ALA A 820 43.67 -23.05 -10.90
N LEU A 821 42.82 -22.55 -11.81
CA LEU A 821 42.54 -21.12 -11.90
C LEU A 821 41.70 -20.61 -10.71
N ALA A 822 40.82 -21.44 -10.14
CA ALA A 822 40.02 -21.09 -8.98
C ALA A 822 40.81 -21.08 -7.67
N THR A 823 41.88 -21.87 -7.56
CA THR A 823 42.75 -21.92 -6.36
C THR A 823 43.59 -20.64 -6.21
N GLY A 824 43.67 -19.84 -7.27
CA GLY A 824 44.06 -18.44 -7.22
C GLY A 824 45.44 -18.14 -7.80
N GLY A 825 45.66 -16.88 -8.16
CA GLY A 825 46.94 -16.36 -8.63
C GLY A 825 47.98 -16.24 -7.51
N PRO A 826 49.23 -15.88 -7.86
CA PRO A 826 50.34 -15.82 -6.92
C PRO A 826 50.25 -14.66 -5.91
N SER A 827 49.44 -13.63 -6.16
CA SER A 827 49.44 -12.39 -5.37
C SER A 827 48.44 -12.43 -4.21
N LEU A 828 47.14 -12.48 -4.49
CA LEU A 828 46.05 -12.48 -3.50
C LEU A 828 45.44 -13.87 -3.30
N ARG A 829 45.90 -14.88 -4.06
CA ARG A 829 45.22 -16.18 -4.20
C ARG A 829 43.77 -16.01 -4.64
N SER A 830 43.51 -14.98 -5.44
CA SER A 830 42.21 -14.72 -6.03
C SER A 830 42.10 -15.39 -7.40
N PRO A 831 40.90 -15.79 -7.86
CA PRO A 831 40.76 -16.54 -9.09
C PRO A 831 41.36 -15.81 -10.31
N VAL A 832 41.98 -16.57 -11.20
CA VAL A 832 42.75 -16.04 -12.33
C VAL A 832 41.87 -15.83 -13.58
N LEU A 833 42.02 -14.69 -14.25
CA LEU A 833 41.35 -14.31 -15.50
C LEU A 833 42.34 -14.17 -16.67
N GLY A 834 41.80 -14.16 -17.90
CA GLY A 834 42.58 -13.87 -19.11
C GLY A 834 43.63 -14.92 -19.46
N VAL A 835 43.40 -16.18 -19.07
CA VAL A 835 44.35 -17.28 -19.23
C VAL A 835 43.72 -18.44 -20.00
N GLY A 836 44.41 -18.90 -21.03
CA GLY A 836 44.15 -20.14 -21.74
C GLY A 836 45.17 -21.22 -21.41
N VAL A 837 44.77 -22.48 -21.58
CA VAL A 837 45.63 -23.65 -21.35
C VAL A 837 45.71 -24.49 -22.61
N ARG A 838 46.92 -24.81 -23.05
CA ARG A 838 47.19 -25.72 -24.16
C ARG A 838 47.81 -27.01 -23.63
N ILE A 839 47.07 -28.11 -23.69
CA ILE A 839 47.56 -29.41 -23.25
C ILE A 839 48.49 -29.98 -24.33
N ARG A 840 49.79 -30.11 -24.02
CA ARG A 840 50.79 -30.69 -24.93
C ARG A 840 50.83 -32.21 -24.82
N ARG A 841 51.08 -32.75 -23.63
CA ARG A 841 51.24 -34.18 -23.41
C ARG A 841 50.58 -34.61 -22.10
N VAL A 842 49.88 -35.75 -22.14
CA VAL A 842 49.40 -36.45 -20.95
C VAL A 842 49.73 -37.92 -21.14
N GLY A 843 50.45 -38.51 -20.19
CA GLY A 843 50.89 -39.89 -20.31
C GLY A 843 51.15 -40.54 -18.96
N GLN A 844 51.56 -41.80 -19.02
CA GLN A 844 51.86 -42.62 -17.85
C GLN A 844 53.34 -43.03 -17.87
N LEU A 845 53.97 -43.02 -16.71
CA LEU A 845 55.35 -43.46 -16.49
C LEU A 845 55.35 -44.75 -15.67
N ALA A 846 56.35 -45.61 -15.90
CA ALA A 846 56.52 -46.86 -15.14
C ALA A 846 56.97 -46.62 -13.69
N SER A 847 57.75 -45.56 -13.45
CA SER A 847 58.23 -45.12 -12.14
C SER A 847 58.35 -43.59 -12.09
N ALA A 848 58.56 -43.02 -10.91
CA ALA A 848 58.85 -41.59 -10.78
C ALA A 848 60.16 -41.26 -11.54
N PRO A 849 60.19 -40.17 -12.33
CA PRO A 849 61.36 -39.83 -13.15
C PRO A 849 62.52 -39.29 -12.31
N VAL A 850 63.74 -39.59 -12.74
CA VAL A 850 64.98 -39.07 -12.16
C VAL A 850 65.34 -37.73 -12.83
N ASP A 851 65.31 -37.67 -14.18
CA ASP A 851 65.67 -36.50 -15.00
C ASP A 851 64.72 -36.29 -16.21
N ASN A 852 64.79 -35.16 -16.92
CA ASN A 852 63.93 -34.88 -18.09
C ASN A 852 64.12 -35.87 -19.26
N SER A 853 65.33 -36.39 -19.48
CA SER A 853 65.63 -37.41 -20.51
C SER A 853 64.93 -38.75 -20.23
N PHE A 854 64.66 -39.05 -18.96
CA PHE A 854 63.90 -40.24 -18.54
C PHE A 854 62.43 -40.15 -18.98
N ILE A 855 61.87 -38.93 -19.00
CA ILE A 855 60.48 -38.70 -19.39
C ILE A 855 60.31 -38.94 -20.89
N GLU A 856 61.22 -38.45 -21.74
CA GLU A 856 61.13 -38.64 -23.19
C GLU A 856 61.21 -40.11 -23.62
N SER A 857 62.03 -40.91 -22.93
CA SER A 857 62.24 -42.33 -23.25
C SER A 857 61.18 -43.27 -22.67
N ASN A 858 60.49 -42.89 -21.59
CA ASN A 858 59.56 -43.79 -20.86
C ASN A 858 58.10 -43.31 -20.81
N LEU A 859 57.76 -42.19 -21.43
CA LEU A 859 56.37 -41.69 -21.46
C LEU A 859 55.51 -42.58 -22.35
N THR A 860 54.67 -43.40 -21.73
CA THR A 860 53.69 -44.24 -22.42
C THR A 860 52.32 -43.56 -22.50
N ARG A 861 51.45 -44.04 -23.39
CA ARG A 861 50.05 -43.57 -23.47
C ARG A 861 49.32 -43.81 -22.15
N LEU A 862 48.40 -42.91 -21.81
CA LEU A 862 47.64 -42.96 -20.56
C LEU A 862 46.68 -44.16 -20.56
N GLN A 863 46.88 -45.14 -19.66
CA GLN A 863 45.98 -46.29 -19.54
C GLN A 863 44.79 -45.96 -18.62
N VAL A 864 43.58 -45.88 -19.17
CA VAL A 864 42.38 -45.56 -18.39
C VAL A 864 41.78 -46.86 -17.79
N PRO A 865 41.45 -46.90 -16.48
CA PRO A 865 40.77 -48.06 -15.90
C PRO A 865 39.36 -48.24 -16.49
N LEU A 866 39.02 -49.47 -16.88
CA LEU A 866 37.69 -49.83 -17.40
C LEU A 866 36.62 -49.96 -16.31
N ALA A 867 37.02 -50.30 -15.07
CA ALA A 867 36.08 -50.49 -13.96
C ALA A 867 35.67 -49.15 -13.31
N SER A 868 34.36 -48.91 -13.19
CA SER A 868 33.76 -47.68 -12.66
C SER A 868 34.30 -47.28 -11.28
N GLN A 869 34.51 -48.24 -10.38
CA GLN A 869 35.02 -48.00 -9.02
C GLN A 869 36.49 -47.52 -8.99
N SER A 870 37.28 -47.84 -10.02
CA SER A 870 38.69 -47.45 -10.12
C SER A 870 38.92 -46.14 -10.89
N PHE A 871 37.88 -45.60 -11.53
CA PHE A 871 37.97 -44.37 -12.31
C PHE A 871 38.00 -43.11 -11.43
N ALA A 872 37.24 -43.05 -10.34
CA ALA A 872 37.22 -41.87 -9.47
C ALA A 872 38.59 -41.56 -8.82
N PRO A 873 39.34 -42.53 -8.26
CA PRO A 873 40.70 -42.30 -7.77
C PRO A 873 41.67 -41.89 -8.89
N PHE A 874 41.53 -42.46 -10.08
CA PHE A 874 42.32 -42.07 -11.26
C PHE A 874 42.04 -40.64 -11.70
N ALA A 875 40.76 -40.25 -11.79
CA ALA A 875 40.34 -38.90 -12.13
C ALA A 875 40.84 -37.88 -11.09
N ALA A 876 40.86 -38.22 -9.80
CA ALA A 876 41.44 -37.38 -8.76
C ALA A 876 42.97 -37.20 -8.93
N LEU A 877 43.70 -38.29 -9.20
CA LEU A 877 45.14 -38.23 -9.45
C LEU A 877 45.48 -37.39 -10.70
N LEU A 878 44.73 -37.60 -11.79
CA LEU A 878 44.89 -36.84 -13.03
C LEU A 878 44.61 -35.35 -12.80
N ARG A 879 43.48 -35.00 -12.17
CA ARG A 879 43.14 -33.60 -11.82
C ARG A 879 44.23 -32.94 -10.98
N SER A 880 44.74 -33.62 -9.95
CA SER A 880 45.82 -33.12 -9.11
C SER A 880 47.12 -32.90 -9.89
N THR A 881 47.45 -33.79 -10.85
CA THR A 881 48.65 -33.65 -11.69
C THR A 881 48.52 -32.47 -12.64
N VAL A 882 47.37 -32.32 -13.30
CA VAL A 882 47.07 -31.18 -14.17
C VAL A 882 47.16 -29.87 -13.39
N MET A 883 46.55 -29.84 -12.21
CA MET A 883 46.59 -28.67 -11.33
C MET A 883 48.03 -28.28 -10.98
N LYS A 884 48.87 -29.23 -10.54
CA LYS A 884 50.29 -28.95 -10.25
C LYS A 884 51.05 -28.41 -11.45
N ALA A 885 50.86 -28.99 -12.64
CA ALA A 885 51.53 -28.54 -13.86
C ALA A 885 51.14 -27.10 -14.20
N GLN A 886 49.84 -26.80 -14.12
CA GLN A 886 49.31 -25.48 -14.41
C GLN A 886 49.71 -24.43 -13.36
N THR A 887 49.67 -24.75 -12.07
CA THR A 887 50.13 -23.83 -11.01
C THR A 887 51.61 -23.47 -11.21
N LYS A 888 52.45 -24.44 -11.62
CA LYS A 888 53.87 -24.18 -11.93
C LYS A 888 54.05 -23.23 -13.12
N ALA A 889 53.27 -23.40 -14.18
CA ALA A 889 53.28 -22.51 -15.34
C ALA A 889 52.76 -21.11 -14.99
N LEU A 890 51.65 -21.00 -14.24
CA LEU A 890 51.08 -19.73 -13.79
C LEU A 890 52.09 -18.92 -12.97
N ALA A 891 52.80 -19.56 -12.05
CA ALA A 891 53.82 -18.91 -11.21
C ALA A 891 54.99 -18.30 -12.01
N SER A 892 55.20 -18.75 -13.25
CA SER A 892 56.28 -18.25 -14.13
C SER A 892 55.83 -17.11 -15.06
N LEU A 893 54.53 -16.78 -15.12
CA LEU A 893 54.04 -15.67 -15.92
C LEU A 893 54.39 -14.31 -15.25
N PRO A 894 54.87 -13.31 -16.02
CA PRO A 894 55.21 -12.00 -15.49
C PRO A 894 54.01 -11.05 -15.36
N GLY A 895 54.21 -9.95 -14.63
CA GLY A 895 53.35 -8.77 -14.69
C GLY A 895 51.93 -8.96 -14.13
N TRP A 896 51.79 -9.66 -13.01
CA TRP A 896 50.49 -9.90 -12.36
C TRP A 896 49.83 -8.60 -11.87
N ARG A 897 48.56 -8.43 -12.24
CA ARG A 897 47.72 -7.29 -11.85
C ARG A 897 46.51 -7.78 -11.07
N ILE A 898 46.12 -6.99 -10.08
CA ILE A 898 44.86 -7.18 -9.36
C ILE A 898 43.77 -6.51 -10.19
N MET A 899 42.70 -7.25 -10.42
CA MET A 899 41.56 -6.84 -11.21
C MET A 899 40.36 -6.59 -10.29
N GLU A 900 39.74 -5.43 -10.41
CA GLU A 900 38.49 -5.07 -9.74
C GLU A 900 37.28 -5.18 -10.71
N PRO A 901 36.11 -5.59 -10.21
CA PRO A 901 34.89 -5.61 -11.01
C PRO A 901 34.34 -4.21 -11.25
N VAL A 902 33.94 -3.94 -12.49
CA VAL A 902 33.35 -2.69 -12.96
C VAL A 902 31.89 -2.93 -13.29
N MET A 903 31.04 -2.02 -12.82
CA MET A 903 29.60 -2.02 -13.08
C MET A 903 29.27 -0.98 -14.14
N THR A 904 28.37 -1.33 -15.05
CA THR A 904 27.57 -0.35 -15.79
C THR A 904 26.55 0.26 -14.85
N VAL A 905 26.49 1.59 -14.83
CA VAL A 905 25.58 2.42 -14.05
C VAL A 905 24.69 3.15 -15.05
N GLU A 906 23.39 2.91 -14.97
CA GLU A 906 22.37 3.64 -15.74
C GLU A 906 21.53 4.46 -14.77
N ILE A 907 21.41 5.76 -15.01
CA ILE A 907 20.65 6.69 -14.16
C ILE A 907 19.61 7.39 -15.02
N GLN A 908 18.33 7.28 -14.63
CA GLN A 908 17.24 8.02 -15.25
C GLN A 908 16.93 9.25 -14.39
N ILE A 909 17.10 10.45 -14.93
CA ILE A 909 16.93 11.72 -14.22
C ILE A 909 15.74 12.46 -14.84
N PRO A 910 14.65 12.71 -14.10
CA PRO A 910 13.53 13.48 -14.62
C PRO A 910 13.88 14.97 -14.75
N VAL A 911 13.43 15.58 -15.84
CA VAL A 911 13.56 17.01 -16.10
C VAL A 911 12.39 17.74 -15.43
N ASP A 912 12.69 18.80 -14.69
CA ASP A 912 11.66 19.66 -14.12
C ASP A 912 11.13 20.60 -15.22
N ASP A 913 9.89 20.39 -15.67
CA ASP A 913 9.18 21.22 -16.67
C ASP A 913 8.95 22.69 -16.22
N GLY A 914 9.55 23.14 -15.12
CA GLY A 914 9.34 24.46 -14.53
C GLY A 914 10.04 25.63 -15.24
N LYS A 915 10.79 25.38 -16.33
CA LYS A 915 11.51 26.43 -17.08
C LYS A 915 11.52 26.27 -18.60
N VAL A 916 10.61 25.49 -19.18
CA VAL A 916 10.38 25.60 -20.63
C VAL A 916 9.39 26.74 -20.87
N LEU A 917 9.89 27.98 -20.77
CA LEU A 917 9.19 29.12 -21.33
C LEU A 917 9.16 28.92 -22.85
N ASN A 918 7.96 28.65 -23.36
CA ASN A 918 7.67 28.74 -24.78
C ASN A 918 8.16 30.07 -25.35
N GLN A 919 8.67 29.99 -26.58
CA GLN A 919 9.10 31.06 -27.48
C GLN A 919 10.54 31.56 -27.32
N LEU A 920 11.38 31.13 -28.28
CA LEU A 920 12.05 32.08 -29.18
C LEU A 920 12.06 31.45 -30.58
N SER A 921 11.00 31.74 -31.33
CA SER A 921 11.10 31.86 -32.78
C SER A 921 12.23 32.84 -33.08
N LEU A 922 13.33 32.35 -33.66
CA LEU A 922 14.40 33.16 -34.20
C LEU A 922 13.81 34.16 -35.20
N ILE A 923 13.63 35.40 -34.78
CA ILE A 923 13.54 36.55 -35.68
C ILE A 923 14.97 36.77 -36.18
N PRO A 924 15.27 36.67 -37.49
CA PRO A 924 16.60 36.93 -38.00
C PRO A 924 16.88 38.42 -37.91
N GLY A 925 17.97 38.78 -37.24
CA GLY A 925 18.50 40.14 -37.25
C GLY A 925 18.27 40.89 -35.94
N THR A 926 19.17 40.68 -34.99
CA THR A 926 19.63 41.69 -34.03
C THR A 926 20.84 41.11 -33.29
N TYR A 927 22.03 41.39 -33.81
CA TYR A 927 23.28 41.20 -33.07
C TYR A 927 23.41 42.30 -32.01
N PRO A 928 23.71 42.02 -30.74
CA PRO A 928 24.34 43.00 -29.87
C PRO A 928 25.79 43.20 -30.32
N SER A 929 26.24 44.45 -30.21
CA SER A 929 27.49 44.98 -30.73
C SER A 929 28.77 44.29 -30.25
N GLU A 930 29.78 44.35 -31.12
CA GLU A 930 31.19 43.88 -31.07
C GLU A 930 32.05 44.28 -29.84
N THR A 931 31.45 44.72 -28.74
CA THR A 931 32.19 45.37 -27.64
C THR A 931 32.48 44.46 -26.45
N VAL A 932 31.96 43.23 -26.43
CA VAL A 932 32.19 42.27 -25.32
C VAL A 932 33.11 41.11 -25.72
N ALA A 933 33.45 40.96 -27.01
CA ALA A 933 34.27 39.86 -27.51
C ALA A 933 35.79 40.11 -27.49
N ASN A 934 36.23 41.36 -27.25
CA ASN A 934 37.63 41.75 -27.42
C ASN A 934 38.48 41.82 -26.14
N GLU A 935 37.92 41.50 -24.96
CA GLU A 935 38.69 41.50 -23.70
C GLU A 935 39.06 40.11 -23.17
N LEU A 936 38.73 39.01 -23.87
CA LEU A 936 38.98 37.64 -23.37
C LEU A 936 39.66 36.68 -24.36
N CYS A 937 40.28 37.17 -25.44
CA CYS A 937 40.92 36.29 -26.43
C CYS A 937 42.39 36.66 -26.67
N ASN A 938 43.29 36.06 -25.90
CA ASN A 938 44.71 35.91 -26.27
C ASN A 938 45.14 34.48 -25.92
N GLU A 939 44.78 33.51 -26.76
CA GLU A 939 45.51 32.24 -26.90
C GLU A 939 45.01 31.50 -28.15
N SER A 940 45.86 31.46 -29.18
CA SER A 940 45.62 30.81 -30.47
C SER A 940 45.40 29.30 -30.39
N HIS A 941 45.60 28.67 -29.22
CA HIS A 941 45.36 27.25 -28.97
C HIS A 941 43.88 26.91 -28.72
N MET A 942 43.01 27.88 -28.38
CA MET A 942 41.58 27.61 -28.16
C MET A 942 40.78 27.40 -29.44
N LEU A 943 41.14 28.06 -30.55
CA LEU A 943 40.41 27.94 -31.82
C LEU A 943 40.60 26.57 -32.49
N GLU A 944 41.77 25.94 -32.34
CA GLU A 944 41.99 24.56 -32.77
C GLU A 944 41.25 23.54 -31.89
N ALA A 945 41.20 23.77 -30.57
CA ALA A 945 40.44 22.92 -29.64
C ALA A 945 38.92 23.03 -29.84
N MET A 946 38.41 24.23 -30.13
CA MET A 946 36.98 24.45 -30.45
C MET A 946 36.61 23.92 -31.84
N GLY A 947 37.52 24.00 -32.82
CA GLY A 947 37.33 23.44 -34.15
C GLY A 947 37.23 21.90 -34.14
N ALA A 948 38.00 21.23 -33.28
CA ALA A 948 37.94 19.78 -33.09
C ALA A 948 36.66 19.32 -32.36
N PHE A 949 36.06 20.16 -31.51
CA PHE A 949 34.87 19.82 -30.73
C PHE A 949 33.58 19.76 -31.57
N PHE A 950 33.47 20.59 -32.61
CA PHE A 950 32.27 20.62 -33.48
C PHE A 950 32.28 19.60 -34.62
N THR A 951 33.39 18.87 -34.84
CA THR A 951 33.52 17.92 -35.97
C THR A 951 33.70 16.45 -35.60
N MET A 952 33.74 16.07 -34.32
CA MET A 952 33.95 14.67 -33.94
C MET A 952 32.76 14.02 -33.23
N ASN A 953 32.04 13.22 -34.01
CA ASN A 953 31.04 12.26 -33.56
C ASN A 953 31.71 10.95 -33.10
N THR A 954 32.67 11.01 -32.17
CA THR A 954 33.45 9.83 -31.73
C THR A 954 33.92 9.91 -30.28
N ARG A 955 33.56 8.86 -29.52
CA ARG A 955 34.06 8.41 -28.20
C ARG A 955 35.32 9.13 -27.68
N ILE A 956 35.17 9.88 -26.59
CA ILE A 956 36.29 10.40 -25.80
C ILE A 956 36.70 9.31 -24.80
N ASN A 957 37.94 8.83 -24.86
CA ASN A 957 38.55 8.00 -23.81
C ASN A 957 39.08 8.93 -22.71
N VAL A 958 38.52 8.83 -21.50
CA VAL A 958 38.89 9.68 -20.35
C VAL A 958 40.28 9.37 -19.79
N SER A 959 40.94 8.30 -20.28
CA SER A 959 42.34 8.00 -19.94
C SER A 959 43.35 9.07 -20.36
N ASP A 960 42.99 9.98 -21.27
CA ASP A 960 43.84 11.11 -21.68
C ASP A 960 43.64 12.38 -20.80
N LEU A 961 42.72 12.34 -19.82
CA LEU A 961 42.36 13.46 -18.94
C LEU A 961 42.92 13.32 -17.51
N THR A 962 43.79 12.34 -17.25
CA THR A 962 44.46 12.18 -15.95
C THR A 962 45.68 13.08 -15.82
N MET A 963 45.50 14.39 -15.91
CA MET A 963 46.35 15.36 -15.21
C MET A 963 45.63 16.70 -15.12
N VAL A 964 45.65 17.28 -13.93
CA VAL A 964 45.11 18.59 -13.55
C VAL A 964 43.60 18.58 -13.24
N GLY A 965 43.26 18.39 -11.96
CA GLY A 965 41.92 18.55 -11.37
C GLY A 965 41.30 19.96 -11.51
N GLY A 966 41.89 20.85 -12.32
CA GLY A 966 41.33 22.15 -12.71
C GLY A 966 40.52 22.12 -14.02
N LEU A 967 40.81 21.20 -14.96
CA LEU A 967 40.11 21.16 -16.25
C LEU A 967 38.69 20.55 -16.16
N PHE A 968 38.46 19.67 -15.18
CA PHE A 968 37.16 19.04 -14.97
C PHE A 968 36.08 20.05 -14.55
N CYS A 969 36.46 21.04 -13.74
CA CYS A 969 35.60 22.17 -13.40
C CYS A 969 35.26 23.05 -14.63
N TYR A 970 36.18 23.14 -15.60
CA TYR A 970 35.99 23.92 -16.82
C TYR A 970 35.04 23.23 -17.81
N VAL A 971 35.13 21.88 -17.95
CA VAL A 971 34.18 21.10 -18.77
C VAL A 971 32.76 21.12 -18.17
N ILE A 972 32.62 21.05 -16.84
CA ILE A 972 31.33 21.24 -16.17
C ILE A 972 30.81 22.68 -16.37
N SER A 973 31.70 23.68 -16.33
CA SER A 973 31.33 25.08 -16.61
C SER A 973 30.90 25.32 -18.07
N LEU A 974 31.46 24.59 -19.03
CA LEU A 974 31.11 24.64 -20.45
C LEU A 974 29.82 23.85 -20.78
N LEU A 975 29.58 22.72 -20.10
CA LEU A 975 28.28 22.03 -20.17
C LEU A 975 27.16 22.89 -19.57
N ASN A 976 27.45 23.64 -18.51
CA ASN A 976 26.53 24.62 -17.92
C ASN A 976 26.26 25.85 -18.81
N SER A 977 27.13 26.15 -19.79
CA SER A 977 26.90 27.29 -20.70
C SER A 977 26.15 26.91 -21.97
N GLY A 978 26.11 25.62 -22.34
CA GLY A 978 25.37 25.10 -23.50
C GLY A 978 24.05 24.38 -23.16
N SER A 979 23.94 23.75 -21.99
CA SER A 979 22.70 23.10 -21.52
C SER A 979 22.13 23.87 -20.34
N GLN A 980 20.92 24.40 -20.49
CA GLN A 980 20.26 25.25 -19.47
C GLN A 980 19.77 24.45 -18.24
N ASP A 981 20.10 23.17 -18.13
CA ASP A 981 19.52 22.26 -17.13
C ASP A 981 20.48 21.99 -15.98
N ALA A 982 20.34 22.78 -14.92
CA ALA A 982 21.05 22.64 -13.65
C ALA A 982 20.86 21.28 -12.94
N SER A 983 19.97 20.41 -13.43
CA SER A 983 19.65 19.11 -12.84
C SER A 983 20.69 18.02 -13.14
N LEU A 984 21.43 18.07 -14.26
CA LEU A 984 22.35 16.98 -14.65
C LEU A 984 23.72 17.06 -13.95
N ALA A 985 24.25 18.27 -13.76
CA ALA A 985 25.60 18.51 -13.26
C ALA A 985 25.96 17.81 -11.93
N PRO A 986 25.07 17.75 -10.91
CA PRO A 986 25.37 17.06 -9.66
C PRO A 986 25.61 15.55 -9.82
N PHE A 987 24.92 14.89 -10.76
CA PHE A 987 25.08 13.44 -11.00
C PHE A 987 26.42 13.13 -11.67
N LEU A 988 26.84 13.96 -12.63
CA LEU A 988 28.14 13.83 -13.27
C LEU A 988 29.28 14.04 -12.27
N GLY A 989 29.16 15.02 -11.37
CA GLY A 989 30.12 15.25 -10.29
C GLY A 989 30.24 14.08 -9.32
N GLU A 990 29.12 13.48 -8.93
CA GLU A 990 29.11 12.33 -8.02
C GLU A 990 29.68 11.06 -8.67
N LEU A 991 29.44 10.82 -9.97
CA LEU A 991 30.07 9.73 -10.72
C LEU A 991 31.59 9.94 -10.82
N ALA A 992 32.04 11.15 -11.15
CA ALA A 992 33.46 11.45 -11.24
C ALA A 992 34.20 11.22 -9.91
N ARG A 993 33.57 11.60 -8.79
CA ARG A 993 34.10 11.36 -7.44
C ARG A 993 34.31 9.87 -7.13
N ARG A 994 33.58 8.99 -7.81
CA ARG A 994 33.57 7.53 -7.63
C ARG A 994 34.33 6.79 -8.74
N ARG A 995 35.29 7.44 -9.38
CA ARG A 995 36.07 6.88 -10.51
C ARG A 995 35.16 6.38 -11.65
N GLY A 996 34.02 7.07 -11.85
CA GLY A 996 33.06 6.76 -12.90
C GLY A 996 33.44 7.36 -14.25
N GLU A 997 33.40 6.54 -15.30
CA GLU A 997 33.60 6.93 -16.69
C GLU A 997 32.25 7.03 -17.40
N VAL A 998 31.85 8.22 -17.82
CA VAL A 998 30.56 8.42 -18.51
C VAL A 998 30.67 7.92 -19.96
N GLU A 999 29.75 7.03 -20.36
CA GLU A 999 29.67 6.48 -21.71
C GLU A 999 28.77 7.34 -22.60
N THR A 1000 27.53 7.59 -22.16
CA THR A 1000 26.52 8.34 -22.92
C THR A 1000 25.58 9.12 -22.01
N VAL A 1001 25.03 10.22 -22.54
CA VAL A 1001 23.90 10.95 -21.95
C VAL A 1001 22.88 11.16 -23.05
N GLU A 1002 21.70 10.57 -22.91
CA GLU A 1002 20.62 10.65 -23.89
C GLU A 1002 19.41 11.38 -23.28
N VAL A 1003 18.66 12.11 -24.11
CA VAL A 1003 17.34 12.63 -23.73
C VAL A 1003 16.32 11.63 -24.22
N ALA A 1004 15.64 10.95 -23.29
CA ALA A 1004 14.57 10.03 -23.61
C ALA A 1004 13.25 10.80 -23.76
N GLU A 1005 12.62 10.71 -24.94
CA GLU A 1005 11.29 11.26 -25.21
C GLU A 1005 10.18 10.26 -24.84
N HIS A 1006 9.28 10.74 -23.98
CA HIS A 1006 7.85 10.43 -23.82
C HIS A 1006 7.36 8.95 -23.75
N ASP A 1007 7.15 8.44 -22.53
CA ASP A 1007 6.19 7.36 -22.22
C ASP A 1007 4.89 7.96 -21.65
N GLY A 1008 4.04 8.55 -22.51
CA GLY A 1008 2.63 8.94 -22.26
C GLY A 1008 2.22 9.86 -21.07
N TYR A 1009 2.95 9.91 -19.94
CA TYR A 1009 2.45 10.42 -18.65
C TYR A 1009 3.52 11.06 -17.74
N GLY A 1010 4.74 11.32 -18.22
CA GLY A 1010 5.78 12.03 -17.47
C GLY A 1010 6.69 12.84 -18.40
N GLY A 1011 7.12 14.03 -17.96
CA GLY A 1011 7.98 14.94 -18.73
C GLY A 1011 9.33 14.33 -19.15
N ASN A 1012 10.14 15.09 -19.89
CA ASN A 1012 11.42 14.64 -20.44
C ASN A 1012 12.32 14.00 -19.37
N LYS A 1013 13.10 12.98 -19.75
CA LYS A 1013 14.07 12.33 -18.86
C LYS A 1013 15.45 12.30 -19.51
N TYR A 1014 16.49 12.49 -18.71
CA TYR A 1014 17.86 12.18 -19.10
C TYR A 1014 18.17 10.72 -18.73
N LEU A 1015 18.75 9.97 -19.66
CA LEU A 1015 19.34 8.66 -19.42
C LEU A 1015 20.87 8.81 -19.44
N LEU A 1016 21.50 8.66 -18.29
CA LEU A 1016 22.93 8.76 -18.09
C LEU A 1016 23.53 7.37 -17.91
N ARG A 1017 24.45 6.97 -18.78
CA ARG A 1017 25.14 5.68 -18.72
C ARG A 1017 26.63 5.88 -18.45
N ALA A 1018 27.15 5.15 -17.47
CA ALA A 1018 28.54 5.24 -17.04
C ALA A 1018 29.09 3.87 -16.60
N PHE A 1019 30.40 3.76 -16.46
CA PHE A 1019 31.08 2.61 -15.85
C PHE A 1019 31.76 3.04 -14.56
N ALA A 1020 31.59 2.31 -13.46
CA ALA A 1020 32.25 2.62 -12.19
C ALA A 1020 32.69 1.34 -11.45
N PRO A 1021 33.82 1.35 -10.73
CA PRO A 1021 34.22 0.20 -9.92
C PRO A 1021 33.17 -0.13 -8.85
N LEU A 1022 32.87 -1.42 -8.65
CA LEU A 1022 31.91 -1.86 -7.64
C LEU A 1022 32.28 -1.36 -6.23
N ALA A 1023 33.58 -1.25 -5.94
CA ALA A 1023 34.11 -0.73 -4.68
C ALA A 1023 33.68 0.70 -4.37
N GLU A 1024 33.55 1.54 -5.40
CA GLU A 1024 33.19 2.95 -5.25
C GLU A 1024 31.67 3.15 -5.24
N LEU A 1025 30.88 2.12 -5.55
CA LEU A 1025 29.43 2.22 -5.67
C LEU A 1025 28.68 1.97 -4.35
N THR A 1026 29.38 1.68 -3.25
CA THR A 1026 28.77 1.59 -1.93
C THR A 1026 28.10 2.92 -1.55
N GLY A 1027 26.80 2.87 -1.23
CA GLY A 1027 25.99 4.06 -0.90
C GLY A 1027 25.71 4.99 -2.08
N PHE A 1028 25.98 4.57 -3.33
CA PHE A 1028 25.75 5.41 -4.51
C PHE A 1028 24.27 5.74 -4.71
N SER A 1029 23.37 4.78 -4.48
CA SER A 1029 21.93 4.97 -4.64
C SER A 1029 21.38 6.08 -3.73
N ALA A 1030 21.84 6.12 -2.48
CA ALA A 1030 21.45 7.15 -1.51
C ALA A 1030 21.89 8.55 -1.96
N ALA A 1031 23.12 8.67 -2.48
CA ALA A 1031 23.64 9.94 -3.00
C ALA A 1031 22.80 10.43 -4.19
N VAL A 1032 22.54 9.58 -5.18
CA VAL A 1032 21.73 9.91 -6.37
C VAL A 1032 20.28 10.25 -5.99
N ARG A 1033 19.70 9.58 -4.99
CA ARG A 1033 18.38 9.96 -4.47
C ARG A 1033 18.39 11.31 -3.77
N SER A 1034 19.41 11.60 -2.96
CA SER A 1034 19.56 12.92 -2.34
C SER A 1034 19.66 14.03 -3.40
N LEU A 1035 20.40 13.78 -4.49
CA LEU A 1035 20.55 14.74 -5.58
C LEU A 1035 19.25 14.95 -6.38
N SER A 1036 18.47 13.89 -6.58
CA SER A 1036 17.21 13.95 -7.34
C SER A 1036 15.97 14.28 -6.52
N SER A 1037 16.10 14.44 -5.19
CA SER A 1037 14.97 14.43 -4.25
C SER A 1037 14.10 13.15 -4.36
N GLY A 1038 14.75 12.01 -4.61
CA GLY A 1038 14.13 10.69 -4.69
C GLY A 1038 13.45 10.37 -6.02
N ARG A 1039 13.78 11.11 -7.09
CA ARG A 1039 13.11 10.97 -8.40
C ARG A 1039 13.93 10.23 -9.46
N ALA A 1040 15.23 10.08 -9.25
CA ALA A 1040 16.09 9.41 -10.20
C ALA A 1040 16.11 7.90 -9.91
N ASP A 1041 15.97 7.11 -10.98
CA ASP A 1041 16.10 5.66 -10.94
C ASP A 1041 17.51 5.24 -11.35
N ILE A 1042 18.00 4.15 -10.76
CA ILE A 1042 19.36 3.66 -10.99
C ILE A 1042 19.33 2.16 -11.24
N VAL A 1043 20.06 1.74 -12.26
CA VAL A 1043 20.28 0.33 -12.57
C VAL A 1043 21.78 0.05 -12.60
N LEU A 1044 22.20 -0.97 -11.86
CA LEU A 1044 23.59 -1.44 -11.82
C LEU A 1044 23.69 -2.82 -12.47
N ARG A 1045 24.64 -3.01 -13.39
CA ARG A 1045 24.90 -4.30 -14.04
C ARG A 1045 26.39 -4.58 -14.11
N PHE A 1046 26.82 -5.82 -13.91
CA PHE A 1046 28.23 -6.17 -14.10
C PHE A 1046 28.63 -5.96 -15.56
N SER A 1047 29.78 -5.30 -15.79
CA SER A 1047 30.31 -5.02 -17.13
C SER A 1047 31.54 -5.88 -17.42
N ARG A 1048 32.64 -5.64 -16.71
CA ARG A 1048 33.95 -6.24 -16.96
C ARG A 1048 34.84 -6.15 -15.72
N PHE A 1049 36.00 -6.81 -15.75
CA PHE A 1049 37.08 -6.54 -14.81
C PHE A 1049 38.06 -5.51 -15.38
N GLN A 1050 38.63 -4.66 -14.53
CA GLN A 1050 39.70 -3.73 -14.90
C GLN A 1050 40.85 -3.77 -13.88
N PRO A 1051 42.08 -3.38 -14.26
CA PRO A 1051 43.17 -3.26 -13.32
C PRO A 1051 42.85 -2.22 -12.24
N VAL A 1052 43.13 -2.53 -10.98
CA VAL A 1052 43.02 -1.56 -9.88
C VAL A 1052 43.97 -0.39 -10.15
N SER A 1053 43.44 0.83 -10.12
CA SER A 1053 44.23 2.05 -10.22
C SER A 1053 45.14 2.17 -8.99
N THR A 1054 46.45 2.16 -9.18
CA THR A 1054 47.44 2.40 -8.11
C THR A 1054 47.60 3.87 -7.79
#